data_AF-A0AAN4QDD5-F1
#
_entry.id   AF-A0AAN4QDD5-F1
#
_cell.length_a   1.000
_cell.length_b   1.000
_cell.length_c   1.000
_cell.angle_alpha   90.00
_cell.angle_beta   90.00
_cell.angle_gamma   90.00
#
_symmetry.space_group_name_H-M   'P 1'
#
loop_
_entity.id
_entity.type
_entity.pdbx_description
1 polymer ?
#
loop_
_entity_poly.entity_id
_entity_poly.type
_entity_poly.pdbx_seq_one_letter_code
_entity_poly.pdbx_strand_id
1 'polypeptide(L)'
;MERFYQWMSAVSDPSGSHEALVICYNDSELSVQHVFTDIEDALKAQRHLPDCVYIVGTSDQLSVYNSSWADDQDRLANLLKRGVKNARVCVHEYVFLQWNGASFNVHVLGGQELVYRYDPSTLLRDGLRTLIEKNNVIHSAPSAHSFKHPSGTLNNVFIQARELASDEAEVCVVGYAIALEYGARLRQADKVYIDTMGIYAFVKNALGRLDSKAEVMSFHSYERLKTMYPPANDYFCVVSASTSGGMAKQMGEQGFTGDCVATLIDRTADGRYGGVLVALDDIDYPLPVKAEEGCTLIEIIGENFSAKSKPPKSITISLKHDPKRLAKFHKYFGMGGIIGFNRSSKLLTLNPDLLLADADFRKWLTAEIDWSVSMATNLIVYADDDGSKKLGEVANEMLSQKWGATKSIRCVPYSELDQVDFETVSGVLVATVVARDGGILREISRDLRAYMDATVPRRFLAPIGIPQSARAWALLKTFLMKNPTPREYGFSNWLCLPIGDDGKQNAWSRLLTVASAGQVDDVGFTSKVAEKVRHEAIDEATELVEEHKHNFLPKHDGSALALSDGFLFFDPSSNVGRDCPNVPQSTVFFTIAAVLQFAREHDDHELRLQPTGYESVVLSPECFLRFNDNVLQASFLRACLPSELDYSASPELSKLMKEFIAKLFARWERTYGDAALEFAAALATGSLKLTQEDTRALLEEAIEQRKGEASSLLGLLLLTQRAQFPAQAVRGG
;
A
#
# COMPACT_ATOMS: atom_id res chain seq x y z
N MET A 1 -19.93 7.46 3.45
CA MET A 1 -19.21 7.58 4.74
C MET A 1 -19.32 6.24 5.42
N GLU A 2 -18.23 5.69 5.95
CA GLU A 2 -18.27 4.39 6.64
C GLU A 2 -19.11 4.49 7.92
N ARG A 3 -19.99 3.52 8.16
CA ARG A 3 -20.89 3.50 9.33
C ARG A 3 -20.21 2.96 10.58
N PHE A 4 -19.17 2.15 10.41
CA PHE A 4 -18.49 1.48 11.51
C PHE A 4 -17.01 1.34 11.20
N TYR A 5 -16.22 1.24 12.26
CA TYR A 5 -14.83 0.79 12.22
C TYR A 5 -14.74 -0.58 12.90
N GLN A 6 -13.86 -1.44 12.42
CA GLN A 6 -13.73 -2.81 12.93
C GLN A 6 -12.28 -3.24 13.13
N TRP A 7 -12.05 -4.08 14.13
CA TRP A 7 -10.74 -4.63 14.45
C TRP A 7 -10.87 -5.98 15.17
N MET A 8 -9.76 -6.72 15.21
CA MET A 8 -9.64 -7.95 15.99
C MET A 8 -9.00 -7.64 17.35
N SER A 9 -9.52 -8.23 18.41
CA SER A 9 -8.99 -8.13 19.76
C SER A 9 -8.71 -9.52 20.33
N ALA A 10 -7.57 -9.68 20.99
CA ALA A 10 -7.20 -10.93 21.65
C ALA A 10 -7.52 -10.81 23.14
N VAL A 11 -8.59 -11.46 23.57
CA VAL A 11 -9.08 -11.37 24.95
C VAL A 11 -8.60 -12.59 25.72
N SER A 12 -7.87 -12.35 26.80
CA SER A 12 -7.35 -13.42 27.67
C SER A 12 -8.15 -13.48 28.97
N ASP A 13 -8.65 -14.65 29.30
CA ASP A 13 -9.33 -14.93 30.56
C ASP A 13 -8.71 -16.16 31.28
N PRO A 14 -9.09 -16.46 32.53
CA PRO A 14 -8.55 -17.62 33.26
C PRO A 14 -8.84 -18.99 32.63
N SER A 15 -9.80 -19.07 31.70
CA SER A 15 -10.18 -20.27 30.94
C SER A 15 -9.47 -20.40 29.58
N GLY A 16 -8.85 -19.33 29.07
CA GLY A 16 -8.07 -19.33 27.83
C GLY A 16 -8.03 -17.96 27.14
N SER A 17 -7.37 -17.90 25.99
CA SER A 17 -7.43 -16.73 25.09
C SER A 17 -8.39 -17.01 23.95
N HIS A 18 -9.26 -16.06 23.62
CA HIS A 18 -10.15 -16.12 22.45
C HIS A 18 -9.97 -14.87 21.58
N GLU A 19 -10.31 -14.99 20.30
CA GLU A 19 -10.26 -13.90 19.34
C GLU A 19 -11.65 -13.31 19.12
N ALA A 20 -11.76 -12.00 19.29
CA ALA A 20 -13.01 -11.27 19.16
C ALA A 20 -12.95 -10.28 18.01
N LEU A 21 -13.98 -10.26 17.16
CA LEU A 21 -14.18 -9.20 16.18
C LEU A 21 -15.01 -8.09 16.83
N VAL A 22 -14.48 -6.87 16.87
CA VAL A 22 -15.19 -5.70 17.39
C VAL A 22 -15.65 -4.83 16.23
N ILE A 23 -16.93 -4.43 16.26
CA ILE A 23 -17.56 -3.53 15.30
C ILE A 23 -18.05 -2.31 16.07
N CYS A 24 -17.44 -1.14 15.85
CA CYS A 24 -17.80 0.10 16.52
C CYS A 24 -18.53 1.03 15.56
N TYR A 25 -19.81 1.29 15.84
CA TYR A 25 -20.63 2.18 15.03
C TYR A 25 -20.40 3.65 15.34
N ASN A 26 -20.51 4.48 14.31
CA ASN A 26 -20.75 5.91 14.47
C ASN A 26 -22.22 6.18 14.85
N ASP A 27 -22.60 7.45 14.97
CA ASP A 27 -23.95 7.86 15.38
C ASP A 27 -24.98 7.81 14.22
N SER A 28 -24.74 6.98 13.19
CA SER A 28 -25.66 6.83 12.07
C SER A 28 -26.92 6.03 12.43
N GLU A 29 -28.03 6.38 11.78
CA GLU A 29 -29.28 5.63 11.88
C GLU A 29 -29.15 4.27 11.18
N LEU A 30 -29.38 3.20 11.93
CA LEU A 30 -29.36 1.83 11.41
C LEU A 30 -30.76 1.41 10.95
N SER A 31 -30.79 0.61 9.88
CA SER A 31 -31.98 -0.08 9.42
C SER A 31 -31.79 -1.59 9.60
N VAL A 32 -32.87 -2.37 9.57
CA VAL A 32 -32.83 -3.83 9.65
C VAL A 32 -31.90 -4.44 8.58
N GLN A 33 -31.81 -3.82 7.41
CA GLN A 33 -30.91 -4.27 6.34
C GLN A 33 -29.43 -4.07 6.71
N HIS A 34 -29.10 -2.98 7.41
CA HIS A 34 -27.73 -2.66 7.79
C HIS A 34 -27.17 -3.68 8.79
N VAL A 35 -27.98 -4.12 9.76
CA VAL A 35 -27.56 -5.03 10.84
C VAL A 35 -26.86 -6.29 10.30
N PHE A 36 -27.50 -7.04 9.41
CA PHE A 36 -26.92 -8.28 8.89
C PHE A 36 -25.77 -8.01 7.93
N THR A 37 -25.93 -7.02 7.03
CA THR A 37 -24.94 -6.73 5.98
C THR A 37 -23.62 -6.25 6.57
N ASP A 38 -23.67 -5.40 7.59
CA ASP A 38 -22.48 -4.85 8.24
C ASP A 38 -21.69 -5.94 8.99
N ILE A 39 -22.36 -6.85 9.71
CA ILE A 39 -21.69 -7.98 10.37
C ILE A 39 -21.11 -8.94 9.33
N GLU A 40 -21.84 -9.22 8.25
CA GLU A 40 -21.32 -10.06 7.17
C GLU A 40 -20.08 -9.46 6.51
N ASP A 41 -20.11 -8.17 6.21
CA ASP A 41 -18.98 -7.48 5.58
C ASP A 41 -17.79 -7.38 6.54
N ALA A 42 -18.07 -7.20 7.83
CA ALA A 42 -17.06 -7.25 8.87
C ALA A 42 -16.38 -8.63 8.96
N LEU A 43 -17.16 -9.72 9.00
CA LEU A 43 -16.65 -11.09 9.00
C LEU A 43 -15.88 -11.41 7.71
N LYS A 44 -16.35 -10.96 6.55
CA LYS A 44 -15.66 -11.17 5.25
C LYS A 44 -14.32 -10.44 5.17
N ALA A 45 -14.17 -9.32 5.88
CA ALA A 45 -12.91 -8.58 5.93
C ALA A 45 -11.82 -9.30 6.74
N GLN A 46 -12.19 -10.25 7.62
CA GLN A 46 -11.25 -10.98 8.45
C GLN A 46 -10.62 -12.16 7.72
N ARG A 47 -9.33 -12.43 8.02
CA ARG A 47 -8.58 -13.56 7.44
C ARG A 47 -9.03 -14.92 7.99
N HIS A 48 -9.62 -14.93 9.17
CA HIS A 48 -10.20 -16.07 9.87
C HIS A 48 -11.44 -15.60 10.63
N LEU A 49 -12.36 -16.53 10.91
CA LEU A 49 -13.55 -16.22 11.70
C LEU A 49 -13.16 -16.08 13.18
N PRO A 50 -13.69 -15.08 13.90
CA PRO A 50 -13.47 -14.91 15.33
C PRO A 50 -14.27 -15.95 16.14
N ASP A 51 -13.95 -16.10 17.42
CA ASP A 51 -14.74 -16.89 18.37
C ASP A 51 -16.04 -16.16 18.75
N CYS A 52 -16.01 -14.83 18.81
CA CYS A 52 -17.15 -13.98 19.14
C CYS A 52 -17.14 -12.64 18.41
N VAL A 53 -18.30 -12.00 18.32
CA VAL A 53 -18.46 -10.66 17.72
C VAL A 53 -19.03 -9.69 18.77
N TYR A 54 -18.29 -8.63 19.07
CA TYR A 54 -18.76 -7.51 19.91
C TYR A 54 -19.18 -6.33 19.03
N ILE A 55 -20.40 -5.85 19.22
CA ILE A 55 -20.94 -4.68 18.53
C ILE A 55 -21.04 -3.53 19.53
N VAL A 56 -20.33 -2.44 19.28
CA VAL A 56 -20.32 -1.25 20.14
C VAL A 56 -21.21 -0.18 19.50
N GLY A 57 -22.20 0.31 20.26
CA GLY A 57 -23.15 1.30 19.76
C GLY A 57 -24.11 1.88 20.79
N THR A 58 -25.10 2.62 20.31
CA THR A 58 -26.09 3.35 21.13
C THR A 58 -27.34 2.53 21.43
N SER A 59 -28.19 3.06 22.32
CA SER A 59 -29.51 2.49 22.63
C SER A 59 -30.42 2.35 21.41
N ASP A 60 -30.42 3.35 20.53
CA ASP A 60 -31.25 3.35 19.32
C ASP A 60 -30.80 2.25 18.37
N GLN A 61 -29.49 2.06 18.23
CA GLN A 61 -28.91 0.98 17.42
C GLN A 61 -29.24 -0.40 18.00
N LEU A 62 -29.15 -0.57 19.33
CA LEU A 62 -29.56 -1.81 20.00
C LEU A 62 -31.03 -2.16 19.70
N SER A 63 -31.93 -1.17 19.66
CA SER A 63 -33.35 -1.42 19.38
C SER A 63 -33.57 -2.00 17.97
N VAL A 64 -32.80 -1.53 16.98
CA VAL A 64 -32.81 -2.06 15.61
C VAL A 64 -32.24 -3.47 15.58
N TYR A 65 -31.14 -3.73 16.30
CA TYR A 65 -30.56 -5.07 16.43
C TYR A 65 -31.55 -6.07 17.03
N ASN A 66 -32.20 -5.74 18.14
CA ASN A 66 -33.20 -6.60 18.78
C ASN A 66 -34.39 -6.91 17.86
N SER A 67 -34.90 -5.90 17.15
CA SER A 67 -36.01 -6.08 16.20
C SER A 67 -35.59 -6.98 15.03
N SER A 68 -34.40 -6.74 14.48
CA SER A 68 -33.86 -7.53 13.36
C SER A 68 -33.63 -8.99 13.74
N TRP A 69 -33.12 -9.25 14.95
CA TRP A 69 -32.83 -10.60 15.45
C TRP A 69 -34.10 -11.40 15.76
N ALA A 70 -35.21 -10.73 16.08
CA ALA A 70 -36.51 -11.36 16.34
C ALA A 70 -37.30 -11.62 15.04
N ASP A 71 -37.34 -10.64 14.13
CA ASP A 71 -38.33 -10.62 13.05
C ASP A 71 -37.82 -11.23 11.72
N ASP A 72 -36.50 -11.20 11.43
CA ASP A 72 -35.92 -11.61 10.14
C ASP A 72 -35.14 -12.93 10.25
N GLN A 73 -35.86 -14.04 10.51
CA GLN A 73 -35.28 -15.36 10.76
C GLN A 73 -34.50 -15.93 9.55
N ASP A 74 -34.89 -15.57 8.32
CA ASP A 74 -34.21 -16.04 7.11
C ASP A 74 -32.81 -15.41 6.96
N ARG A 75 -32.69 -14.09 7.19
CA ARG A 75 -31.38 -13.43 7.17
C ARG A 75 -30.52 -13.80 8.35
N LEU A 76 -31.12 -13.96 9.54
CA LEU A 76 -30.40 -14.46 10.70
C LEU A 76 -29.81 -15.85 10.43
N ALA A 77 -30.58 -16.77 9.84
CA ALA A 77 -30.07 -18.09 9.48
C ALA A 77 -28.91 -18.02 8.47
N ASN A 78 -28.95 -17.08 7.53
CA ASN A 78 -27.84 -16.86 6.58
C ASN A 78 -26.60 -16.28 7.25
N LEU A 79 -26.74 -15.30 8.14
CA LEU A 79 -25.65 -14.75 8.93
C LEU A 79 -24.98 -15.84 9.79
N LEU A 80 -25.78 -16.64 10.51
CA LEU A 80 -25.25 -17.72 11.35
C LEU A 80 -24.49 -18.77 10.54
N LYS A 81 -24.93 -19.08 9.30
CA LYS A 81 -24.17 -19.95 8.38
C LYS A 81 -22.80 -19.37 8.00
N ARG A 82 -22.64 -18.04 7.97
CA ARG A 82 -21.32 -17.40 7.74
C ARG A 82 -20.37 -17.59 8.91
N GLY A 83 -20.90 -17.71 10.12
CA GLY A 83 -20.14 -18.08 11.32
C GLY A 83 -19.73 -19.56 11.38
N VAL A 84 -20.10 -20.38 10.39
CA VAL A 84 -19.81 -21.82 10.30
C VAL A 84 -18.83 -22.08 9.17
N LYS A 85 -17.78 -22.86 9.44
CA LYS A 85 -16.82 -23.35 8.44
C LYS A 85 -16.66 -24.85 8.56
N ASN A 86 -16.80 -25.58 7.44
CA ASN A 86 -16.71 -27.05 7.40
C ASN A 86 -17.61 -27.78 8.42
N ALA A 87 -18.87 -27.33 8.54
CA ALA A 87 -19.84 -27.84 9.52
C ALA A 87 -19.44 -27.68 11.00
N ARG A 88 -18.43 -26.85 11.32
CA ARG A 88 -18.08 -26.42 12.68
C ARG A 88 -18.45 -24.96 12.90
N VAL A 89 -19.10 -24.67 14.02
CA VAL A 89 -19.36 -23.29 14.46
C VAL A 89 -18.03 -22.67 14.86
N CYS A 90 -17.69 -21.54 14.24
CA CYS A 90 -16.50 -20.75 14.58
C CYS A 90 -16.89 -19.50 15.37
N VAL A 91 -17.95 -18.80 14.95
CA VAL A 91 -18.51 -17.68 15.70
C VAL A 91 -19.56 -18.22 16.65
N HIS A 92 -19.24 -18.27 17.94
CA HIS A 92 -20.06 -18.88 18.97
C HIS A 92 -21.09 -17.91 19.57
N GLU A 93 -20.80 -16.61 19.63
CA GLU A 93 -21.71 -15.61 20.18
C GLU A 93 -21.61 -14.24 19.49
N TYR A 94 -22.73 -13.52 19.53
CA TYR A 94 -22.87 -12.14 19.05
C TYR A 94 -23.37 -11.29 20.21
N VAL A 95 -22.61 -10.27 20.60
CA VAL A 95 -22.85 -9.49 21.81
C VAL A 95 -22.91 -8.01 21.46
N PHE A 96 -23.99 -7.35 21.83
CA PHE A 96 -24.12 -5.90 21.70
C PHE A 96 -23.74 -5.21 23.02
N LEU A 97 -22.76 -4.32 22.94
CA LEU A 97 -22.25 -3.48 24.01
C LEU A 97 -22.91 -2.09 23.88
N GLN A 98 -23.99 -1.89 24.61
CA GLN A 98 -24.76 -0.64 24.61
C GLN A 98 -24.09 0.39 25.50
N TRP A 99 -23.70 1.54 24.95
CA TRP A 99 -23.21 2.65 25.75
C TRP A 99 -24.35 3.27 26.59
N ASN A 100 -24.16 3.37 27.91
CA ASN A 100 -25.16 3.90 28.84
C ASN A 100 -24.82 5.31 29.36
N GLY A 101 -23.80 5.96 28.79
CA GLY A 101 -23.29 7.26 29.24
C GLY A 101 -22.11 7.15 30.20
N ALA A 102 -21.79 5.97 30.75
CA ALA A 102 -20.65 5.74 31.64
C ALA A 102 -19.89 4.43 31.45
N SER A 103 -20.58 3.37 31.05
CA SER A 103 -20.03 2.06 30.77
C SER A 103 -20.84 1.39 29.65
N PHE A 104 -20.51 0.14 29.36
CA PHE A 104 -21.26 -0.69 28.42
C PHE A 104 -22.18 -1.66 29.15
N ASN A 105 -23.48 -1.63 28.83
CA ASN A 105 -24.42 -2.69 29.17
C ASN A 105 -24.32 -3.82 28.14
N VAL A 106 -24.39 -5.07 28.60
CA VAL A 106 -24.21 -6.25 27.75
C VAL A 106 -25.54 -6.81 27.33
N HIS A 107 -25.68 -7.08 26.02
CA HIS A 107 -26.83 -7.72 25.45
C HIS A 107 -26.39 -8.85 24.52
N VAL A 108 -26.51 -10.10 24.97
CA VAL A 108 -26.26 -11.27 24.12
C VAL A 108 -27.42 -11.41 23.14
N LEU A 109 -27.13 -11.28 21.85
CA LEU A 109 -28.14 -11.35 20.80
C LEU A 109 -28.63 -12.80 20.68
N GLY A 110 -29.94 -13.01 20.76
CA GLY A 110 -30.55 -14.34 20.81
C GLY A 110 -30.78 -14.91 22.23
N GLY A 111 -30.41 -14.15 23.28
CA GLY A 111 -30.84 -14.42 24.67
C GLY A 111 -30.13 -15.58 25.38
N GLN A 112 -28.95 -15.99 24.90
CA GLN A 112 -28.11 -16.99 25.59
C GLN A 112 -27.31 -16.36 26.73
N GLU A 113 -26.78 -17.17 27.65
CA GLU A 113 -25.82 -16.70 28.65
C GLU A 113 -24.50 -16.33 27.97
N LEU A 114 -23.86 -15.25 28.43
CA LEU A 114 -22.56 -14.80 27.94
C LEU A 114 -21.51 -15.88 28.23
N VAL A 115 -20.83 -16.37 27.18
CA VAL A 115 -19.86 -17.46 27.29
C VAL A 115 -18.46 -16.91 27.50
N TYR A 116 -18.06 -15.90 26.72
CA TYR A 116 -16.72 -15.33 26.83
C TYR A 116 -16.69 -14.08 27.70
N ARG A 117 -15.68 -14.00 28.59
CA ARG A 117 -15.45 -12.78 29.37
C ARG A 117 -14.77 -11.74 28.50
N TYR A 118 -15.12 -10.48 28.70
CA TYR A 118 -14.50 -9.37 27.98
C TYR A 118 -14.19 -8.22 28.93
N ASP A 119 -13.27 -7.37 28.51
CA ASP A 119 -12.96 -6.10 29.16
C ASP A 119 -13.09 -4.98 28.10
N PRO A 120 -14.09 -4.08 28.23
CA PRO A 120 -14.28 -3.00 27.26
C PRO A 120 -13.05 -2.11 27.09
N SER A 121 -12.26 -1.90 28.15
CA SER A 121 -11.04 -1.09 28.06
C SER A 121 -9.99 -1.76 27.19
N THR A 122 -9.80 -3.08 27.34
CA THR A 122 -8.94 -3.88 26.46
C THR A 122 -9.42 -3.86 25.00
N LEU A 123 -10.72 -4.05 24.76
CA LEU A 123 -11.29 -4.02 23.40
C LEU A 123 -11.02 -2.68 22.71
N LEU A 124 -11.28 -1.56 23.39
CA LEU A 124 -11.06 -0.22 22.82
C LEU A 124 -9.58 0.11 22.67
N ARG A 125 -8.72 -0.33 23.60
CA ARG A 125 -7.26 -0.16 23.48
C ARG A 125 -6.71 -0.86 22.23
N ASP A 126 -7.18 -2.07 21.94
CA ASP A 126 -6.79 -2.79 20.72
C ASP A 126 -7.26 -2.04 19.46
N GLY A 127 -8.44 -1.41 19.50
CA GLY A 127 -8.92 -0.55 18.41
C GLY A 127 -8.07 0.70 18.22
N LEU A 128 -7.63 1.34 19.32
CA LEU A 128 -6.70 2.47 19.25
C LEU A 128 -5.35 2.06 18.67
N ARG A 129 -4.85 0.86 19.00
CA ARG A 129 -3.64 0.30 18.40
C ARG A 129 -3.79 0.15 16.89
N THR A 130 -4.90 -0.43 16.41
CA THR A 130 -5.10 -0.60 14.96
C THR A 130 -5.22 0.74 14.24
N LEU A 131 -5.78 1.77 14.89
CA LEU A 131 -5.82 3.13 14.35
C LEU A 131 -4.42 3.76 14.25
N ILE A 132 -3.59 3.62 15.29
CA ILE A 132 -2.19 4.10 15.28
C ILE A 132 -1.41 3.50 14.10
N GLU A 133 -1.56 2.19 13.88
CA GLU A 133 -0.89 1.46 12.81
C GLU A 133 -1.46 1.82 11.42
N LYS A 134 -2.79 1.86 11.27
CA LYS A 134 -3.47 2.17 10.00
C LYS A 134 -3.18 3.58 9.52
N ASN A 135 -3.28 4.56 10.42
CA ASN A 135 -3.21 5.98 10.08
C ASN A 135 -1.81 6.58 10.21
N ASN A 136 -0.80 5.74 10.47
CA ASN A 136 0.61 6.12 10.48
C ASN A 136 0.92 7.30 11.43
N VAL A 137 0.34 7.23 12.64
CA VAL A 137 0.38 8.30 13.66
C VAL A 137 1.78 8.58 14.18
N ILE A 138 2.69 7.60 14.08
CA ILE A 138 4.05 7.66 14.63
C ILE A 138 5.06 7.77 13.50
N HIS A 139 5.80 8.87 13.49
CA HIS A 139 6.83 9.16 12.52
C HIS A 139 8.22 8.94 13.11
N SER A 140 9.05 8.17 12.41
CA SER A 140 10.47 8.04 12.74
C SER A 140 11.32 8.99 11.89
N ALA A 141 12.29 9.64 12.51
CA ALA A 141 13.26 10.47 11.81
C ALA A 141 14.19 9.56 10.96
N PRO A 142 14.49 9.93 9.71
CA PRO A 142 15.48 9.22 8.90
C PRO A 142 16.87 9.21 9.55
N SER A 143 17.76 8.34 9.05
CA SER A 143 19.16 8.32 9.49
C SER A 143 19.80 9.71 9.33
N ALA A 144 20.64 10.10 10.30
CA ALA A 144 21.27 11.42 10.42
C ALA A 144 20.30 12.62 10.54
N HIS A 145 19.03 12.39 10.93
CA HIS A 145 18.04 13.43 11.18
C HIS A 145 17.43 13.34 12.58
N SER A 146 16.93 14.46 13.10
CA SER A 146 16.13 14.49 14.34
C SER A 146 15.01 15.52 14.23
N PHE A 147 13.85 15.20 14.81
CA PHE A 147 12.77 16.17 14.97
C PHE A 147 13.11 17.16 16.07
N LYS A 148 12.95 18.45 15.75
CA LYS A 148 12.99 19.53 16.73
C LYS A 148 11.56 19.94 17.06
N HIS A 149 11.12 19.61 18.26
CA HIS A 149 9.80 20.00 18.77
C HIS A 149 9.76 21.50 19.09
N PRO A 150 8.56 22.13 19.15
CA PRO A 150 8.41 23.51 19.61
C PRO A 150 8.96 23.78 21.01
N SER A 151 9.04 22.75 21.87
CA SER A 151 9.69 22.83 23.19
C SER A 151 11.23 22.98 23.12
N GLY A 152 11.83 22.80 21.94
CA GLY A 152 13.28 22.73 21.73
C GLY A 152 13.88 21.33 21.92
N THR A 153 13.08 20.33 22.30
CA THR A 153 13.55 18.96 22.49
C THR A 153 13.82 18.27 21.15
N LEU A 154 14.94 17.54 21.07
CA LEU A 154 15.31 16.72 19.91
C LEU A 154 14.88 15.27 20.14
N ASN A 155 14.16 14.69 19.17
CA ASN A 155 13.72 13.29 19.20
C ASN A 155 13.83 12.64 17.83
N ASN A 156 14.01 11.32 17.79
CA ASN A 156 13.92 10.52 16.57
C ASN A 156 12.49 10.05 16.28
N VAL A 157 11.53 10.39 17.15
CA VAL A 157 10.13 10.02 17.02
C VAL A 157 9.28 11.27 17.16
N PHE A 158 8.31 11.41 16.27
CA PHE A 158 7.26 12.41 16.34
C PHE A 158 5.90 11.72 16.28
N ILE A 159 4.99 12.08 17.20
CA ILE A 159 3.65 11.50 17.30
C ILE A 159 2.65 12.56 16.83
N GLN A 160 1.91 12.28 15.77
CA GLN A 160 0.95 13.20 15.15
C GLN A 160 -0.48 12.79 15.51
N ALA A 161 -0.89 13.07 16.76
CA ALA A 161 -2.16 12.60 17.31
C ALA A 161 -3.41 12.96 16.49
N ARG A 162 -3.40 14.05 15.71
CA ARG A 162 -4.53 14.40 14.82
C ARG A 162 -4.84 13.33 13.76
N GLU A 163 -3.85 12.52 13.38
CA GLU A 163 -4.03 11.43 12.42
C GLU A 163 -4.64 10.19 13.06
N LEU A 164 -4.93 10.19 14.36
CA LEU A 164 -5.48 9.01 15.03
C LEU A 164 -6.80 8.55 14.41
N ALA A 165 -7.58 9.45 13.81
CA ALA A 165 -8.76 9.10 13.02
C ALA A 165 -8.84 9.93 11.73
N SER A 166 -9.28 9.28 10.66
CA SER A 166 -9.43 9.82 9.30
C SER A 166 -10.90 10.01 8.89
N ASP A 167 -11.83 9.36 9.59
CA ASP A 167 -13.28 9.45 9.38
C ASP A 167 -14.08 9.43 10.70
N GLU A 168 -15.41 9.57 10.61
CA GLU A 168 -16.31 9.66 11.76
C GLU A 168 -16.39 8.37 12.59
N ALA A 169 -16.30 7.20 11.96
CA ALA A 169 -16.37 5.92 12.68
C ALA A 169 -15.10 5.71 13.52
N GLU A 170 -13.94 6.09 12.99
CA GLU A 170 -12.68 6.09 13.74
C GLU A 170 -12.70 7.10 14.90
N VAL A 171 -13.24 8.31 14.68
CA VAL A 171 -13.44 9.32 15.74
C VAL A 171 -14.27 8.74 16.88
N CYS A 172 -15.29 7.94 16.57
CA CYS A 172 -16.16 7.30 17.56
C CYS A 172 -15.42 6.29 18.44
N VAL A 173 -14.45 5.54 17.91
CA VAL A 173 -13.60 4.63 18.69
C VAL A 173 -12.79 5.42 19.72
N VAL A 174 -12.12 6.50 19.28
CA VAL A 174 -11.34 7.38 20.16
C VAL A 174 -12.24 8.03 21.21
N GLY A 175 -13.42 8.51 20.81
CA GLY A 175 -14.37 9.14 21.71
C GLY A 175 -14.92 8.18 22.77
N TYR A 176 -15.22 6.93 22.42
CA TYR A 176 -15.60 5.90 23.40
C TYR A 176 -14.47 5.60 24.38
N ALA A 177 -13.22 5.50 23.91
CA ALA A 177 -12.08 5.24 24.78
C ALA A 177 -11.85 6.39 25.78
N ILE A 178 -11.88 7.65 25.31
CA ILE A 178 -11.77 8.82 26.18
C ILE A 178 -12.93 8.88 27.19
N ALA A 179 -14.16 8.62 26.74
CA ALA A 179 -15.34 8.68 27.58
C ALA A 179 -15.36 7.57 28.65
N LEU A 180 -14.90 6.37 28.31
CA LEU A 180 -14.78 5.25 29.24
C LEU A 180 -13.72 5.52 30.31
N GLU A 181 -12.54 5.99 29.89
CA GLU A 181 -11.40 6.17 30.80
C GLU A 181 -11.54 7.42 31.69
N TYR A 182 -11.99 8.54 31.12
CA TYR A 182 -11.98 9.85 31.81
C TYR A 182 -13.37 10.43 32.09
N GLY A 183 -14.44 9.67 31.82
CA GLY A 183 -15.82 10.16 31.85
C GLY A 183 -16.26 10.76 33.19
N ALA A 184 -15.75 10.25 34.32
CA ALA A 184 -16.11 10.76 35.64
C ALA A 184 -15.72 12.24 35.83
N ARG A 185 -14.54 12.64 35.35
CA ARG A 185 -14.04 14.02 35.43
C ARG A 185 -14.57 14.89 34.29
N LEU A 186 -14.63 14.35 33.07
CA LEU A 186 -15.16 15.06 31.91
C LEU A 186 -16.64 15.46 32.03
N ARG A 187 -17.46 14.70 32.78
CA ARG A 187 -18.86 15.10 33.09
C ARG A 187 -18.95 16.28 34.05
N GLN A 188 -17.98 16.46 34.92
CA GLN A 188 -17.96 17.54 35.92
C GLN A 188 -17.35 18.83 35.35
N ALA A 189 -16.47 18.70 34.36
CA ALA A 189 -15.77 19.84 33.77
C ALA A 189 -16.73 20.84 33.09
N ASP A 190 -16.61 22.11 33.44
CA ASP A 190 -17.19 23.21 32.68
C ASP A 190 -16.37 23.53 31.43
N LYS A 191 -15.05 23.29 31.50
CA LYS A 191 -14.09 23.60 30.44
C LYS A 191 -13.13 22.45 30.18
N VAL A 192 -12.87 22.16 28.91
CA VAL A 192 -11.84 21.22 28.48
C VAL A 192 -10.77 21.96 27.69
N TYR A 193 -9.54 21.94 28.19
CA TYR A 193 -8.40 22.57 27.53
C TYR A 193 -7.64 21.56 26.70
N ILE A 194 -7.38 21.90 25.44
CA ILE A 194 -6.59 21.09 24.51
C ILE A 194 -5.35 21.84 24.04
N ASP A 195 -4.26 21.12 23.81
CA ASP A 195 -3.00 21.73 23.35
C ASP A 195 -3.02 22.12 21.87
N THR A 196 -3.84 21.43 21.06
CA THR A 196 -4.04 21.72 19.64
C THR A 196 -5.49 21.47 19.21
N MET A 197 -5.99 22.28 18.26
CA MET A 197 -7.28 22.02 17.62
C MET A 197 -7.31 20.73 16.79
N GLY A 198 -6.16 20.13 16.49
CA GLY A 198 -6.08 18.86 15.77
C GLY A 198 -6.75 17.66 16.48
N ILE A 199 -6.99 17.73 17.79
CA ILE A 199 -7.67 16.68 18.57
C ILE A 199 -9.09 17.06 18.99
N TYR A 200 -9.61 18.21 18.53
CA TYR A 200 -10.91 18.74 18.92
C TYR A 200 -12.05 17.74 18.67
N ALA A 201 -12.05 17.06 17.51
CA ALA A 201 -13.08 16.10 17.14
C ALA A 201 -13.18 14.95 18.14
N PHE A 202 -12.05 14.43 18.63
CA PHE A 202 -12.02 13.30 19.58
C PHE A 202 -12.62 13.69 20.93
N VAL A 203 -12.19 14.84 21.45
CA VAL A 203 -12.69 15.39 22.71
C VAL A 203 -14.17 15.73 22.60
N LYS A 204 -14.60 16.36 21.50
CA LYS A 204 -16.00 16.72 21.31
C LYS A 204 -16.91 15.50 21.19
N ASN A 205 -16.45 14.45 20.50
CA ASN A 205 -17.16 13.20 20.37
C ASN A 205 -17.30 12.47 21.73
N ALA A 206 -16.25 12.49 22.56
CA ALA A 206 -16.29 11.97 23.94
C ALA A 206 -17.27 12.77 24.82
N LEU A 207 -17.27 14.10 24.75
CA LEU A 207 -18.21 14.94 25.50
C LEU A 207 -19.66 14.66 25.09
N GLY A 208 -19.93 14.45 23.81
CA GLY A 208 -21.26 14.06 23.31
C GLY A 208 -21.74 12.74 23.92
N ARG A 209 -20.85 11.73 24.01
CA ARG A 209 -21.13 10.42 24.65
C ARG A 209 -21.44 10.53 26.14
N LEU A 210 -20.97 11.60 26.79
CA LEU A 210 -21.16 11.86 28.21
C LEU A 210 -22.31 12.83 28.50
N ASP A 211 -23.02 13.31 27.47
CA ASP A 211 -23.99 14.42 27.52
C ASP A 211 -23.42 15.67 28.24
N SER A 212 -22.11 15.90 28.08
CA SER A 212 -21.42 17.02 28.70
C SER A 212 -21.48 18.26 27.81
N LYS A 213 -21.78 19.41 28.44
CA LYS A 213 -21.85 20.72 27.78
C LYS A 213 -20.55 21.53 27.91
N ALA A 214 -19.47 20.90 28.36
CA ALA A 214 -18.19 21.55 28.57
C ALA A 214 -17.71 22.31 27.31
N GLU A 215 -17.20 23.53 27.52
CA GLU A 215 -16.59 24.33 26.47
C GLU A 215 -15.17 23.84 26.18
N VAL A 216 -14.85 23.55 24.92
CA VAL A 216 -13.50 23.12 24.54
C VAL A 216 -12.68 24.33 24.08
N MET A 217 -11.51 24.54 24.69
CA MET A 217 -10.62 25.67 24.41
C MET A 217 -9.20 25.18 24.06
N SER A 218 -8.64 25.61 22.92
CA SER A 218 -7.23 25.35 22.60
C SER A 218 -6.32 26.40 23.23
N PHE A 219 -5.22 25.97 23.83
CA PHE A 219 -4.11 26.86 24.22
C PHE A 219 -2.97 26.89 23.20
N HIS A 220 -3.11 26.21 22.05
CA HIS A 220 -2.32 26.33 20.80
C HIS A 220 -0.80 26.04 20.88
N SER A 221 -0.13 26.16 22.04
CA SER A 221 1.31 25.91 22.17
C SER A 221 1.82 25.85 23.62
N TYR A 222 3.06 25.36 23.77
CA TYR A 222 3.85 25.43 25.01
C TYR A 222 4.06 26.86 25.53
N GLU A 223 4.05 27.88 24.66
CA GLU A 223 4.29 29.26 25.09
C GLU A 223 3.11 29.82 25.87
N ARG A 224 1.88 29.56 25.42
CA ARG A 224 0.68 29.99 26.16
C ARG A 224 0.46 29.17 27.43
N LEU A 225 0.90 27.92 27.46
CA LEU A 225 0.87 27.10 28.68
C LEU A 225 1.61 27.80 29.83
N LYS A 226 2.75 28.45 29.58
CA LYS A 226 3.53 29.16 30.62
C LYS A 226 2.75 30.23 31.38
N THR A 227 1.71 30.79 30.77
CA THR A 227 0.85 31.82 31.35
C THR A 227 -0.49 31.29 31.86
N MET A 228 -0.72 29.98 31.73
CA MET A 228 -1.96 29.33 32.11
C MET A 228 -1.89 28.79 33.54
N TYR A 229 -2.99 28.91 34.26
CA TYR A 229 -3.20 28.39 35.61
C TYR A 229 -4.58 27.72 35.66
N PRO A 230 -4.81 26.77 36.58
CA PRO A 230 -6.12 26.11 36.70
C PRO A 230 -7.22 27.16 36.96
N PRO A 231 -8.35 27.11 36.23
CA PRO A 231 -9.47 28.00 36.48
C PRO A 231 -10.15 27.69 37.82
N ALA A 232 -10.98 28.62 38.30
CA ALA A 232 -11.78 28.43 39.50
C ALA A 232 -12.95 27.43 39.32
N ASN A 233 -13.40 27.25 38.07
CA ASN A 233 -14.44 26.31 37.69
C ASN A 233 -13.85 24.92 37.42
N ASP A 234 -14.69 23.88 37.41
CA ASP A 234 -14.26 22.52 37.10
C ASP A 234 -13.72 22.43 35.66
N TYR A 235 -12.62 21.70 35.50
CA TYR A 235 -11.88 21.65 34.23
C TYR A 235 -11.32 20.27 33.94
N PHE A 236 -10.94 20.06 32.68
CA PHE A 236 -10.13 18.92 32.26
C PHE A 236 -9.11 19.37 31.20
N CYS A 237 -7.94 18.76 31.17
CA CYS A 237 -6.87 19.07 30.24
C CYS A 237 -6.52 17.82 29.43
N VAL A 238 -6.49 17.96 28.11
CA VAL A 238 -6.11 16.89 27.19
C VAL A 238 -4.89 17.34 26.38
N VAL A 239 -3.79 16.62 26.53
CA VAL A 239 -2.57 16.78 25.75
C VAL A 239 -2.60 15.77 24.60
N SER A 240 -2.36 16.25 23.38
CA SER A 240 -2.45 15.44 22.16
C SER A 240 -1.45 14.29 22.12
N ALA A 241 -0.16 14.57 22.29
CA ALA A 241 0.84 13.53 22.42
C ALA A 241 2.11 13.99 23.13
N SER A 242 2.86 13.05 23.69
CA SER A 242 4.18 13.33 24.27
C SER A 242 5.17 12.17 24.14
N THR A 243 6.46 12.49 24.08
CA THR A 243 7.55 11.50 24.16
C THR A 243 8.30 11.59 25.50
N SER A 244 8.23 12.75 26.17
CA SER A 244 8.96 13.06 27.41
C SER A 244 8.05 13.42 28.58
N GLY A 245 6.73 13.54 28.38
CA GLY A 245 5.76 13.94 29.41
C GLY A 245 5.88 15.41 29.84
N GLY A 246 6.67 16.22 29.11
CA GLY A 246 7.04 17.58 29.53
C GLY A 246 5.84 18.52 29.73
N MET A 247 4.83 18.45 28.86
CA MET A 247 3.67 19.34 28.92
C MET A 247 2.81 19.06 30.16
N ALA A 248 2.47 17.79 30.37
CA ALA A 248 1.68 17.38 31.54
C ALA A 248 2.43 17.65 32.84
N LYS A 249 3.75 17.43 32.87
CA LYS A 249 4.60 17.79 34.02
C LYS A 249 4.54 19.30 34.31
N GLN A 250 4.67 20.14 33.28
CA GLN A 250 4.58 21.59 33.43
C GLN A 250 3.20 22.04 33.94
N MET A 251 2.11 21.40 33.50
CA MET A 251 0.77 21.64 34.07
C MET A 251 0.73 21.35 35.57
N GLY A 252 1.34 20.24 36.02
CA GLY A 252 1.47 19.93 37.44
C GLY A 252 2.24 21.00 38.22
N GLU A 253 3.36 21.49 37.67
CA GLU A 253 4.15 22.59 38.25
C GLU A 253 3.36 23.91 38.35
N GLN A 254 2.36 24.10 37.48
CA GLN A 254 1.44 25.26 37.47
C GLN A 254 0.18 25.05 38.32
N GLY A 255 0.08 23.92 39.03
CA GLY A 255 -0.98 23.64 40.00
C GLY A 255 -2.21 22.93 39.42
N PHE A 256 -2.20 22.47 38.17
CA PHE A 256 -3.28 21.64 37.63
C PHE A 256 -3.26 20.27 38.30
N THR A 257 -4.40 19.82 38.84
CA THR A 257 -4.54 18.48 39.45
C THR A 257 -4.36 17.36 38.43
N GLY A 258 -3.54 16.34 38.76
CA GLY A 258 -3.17 15.27 37.83
C GLY A 258 -4.34 14.39 37.36
N ASP A 259 -5.36 14.20 38.18
CA ASP A 259 -6.59 13.47 37.79
C ASP A 259 -7.46 14.22 36.75
N CYS A 260 -7.13 15.49 36.49
CA CYS A 260 -7.76 16.34 35.48
C CYS A 260 -6.85 16.58 34.27
N VAL A 261 -5.73 15.84 34.14
CA VAL A 261 -4.80 15.92 33.02
C VAL A 261 -4.69 14.54 32.37
N ALA A 262 -4.90 14.47 31.06
CA ALA A 262 -4.72 13.27 30.27
C ALA A 262 -3.85 13.54 29.04
N THR A 263 -2.99 12.60 28.67
CA THR A 263 -2.26 12.59 27.39
C THR A 263 -2.83 11.48 26.50
N LEU A 264 -3.25 11.79 25.28
CA LEU A 264 -3.87 10.78 24.41
C LEU A 264 -2.87 9.70 23.98
N ILE A 265 -1.67 10.09 23.57
CA ILE A 265 -0.63 9.15 23.16
C ILE A 265 0.70 9.54 23.81
N ASP A 266 1.28 8.64 24.59
CA ASP A 266 2.62 8.80 25.15
C ASP A 266 3.49 7.60 24.83
N ARG A 267 4.82 7.80 24.80
CA ARG A 267 5.79 6.71 24.74
C ARG A 267 5.62 5.69 25.87
N THR A 268 5.26 6.15 27.08
CA THR A 268 5.09 5.31 28.26
C THR A 268 4.11 5.96 29.23
N ALA A 269 3.37 5.16 30.00
CA ALA A 269 2.58 5.64 31.13
C ALA A 269 3.43 5.81 32.41
N ASP A 270 4.55 5.09 32.51
CA ASP A 270 5.35 5.04 33.73
C ASP A 270 5.97 6.40 34.06
N GLY A 271 5.72 6.87 35.29
CA GLY A 271 6.26 8.13 35.79
C GLY A 271 5.69 9.39 35.10
N ARG A 272 4.58 9.28 34.38
CA ARG A 272 3.88 10.43 33.78
C ARG A 272 3.00 11.16 34.80
N TYR A 273 2.81 12.45 34.57
CA TYR A 273 1.87 13.27 35.34
C TYR A 273 0.50 13.19 34.68
N GLY A 274 -0.52 12.80 35.46
CA GLY A 274 -1.86 12.55 34.94
C GLY A 274 -2.00 11.23 34.19
N GLY A 275 -3.15 11.04 33.54
CA GLY A 275 -3.46 9.82 32.80
C GLY A 275 -2.82 9.77 31.42
N VAL A 276 -2.58 8.56 30.91
CA VAL A 276 -2.19 8.29 29.52
C VAL A 276 -3.22 7.35 28.92
N LEU A 277 -3.84 7.73 27.80
CA LEU A 277 -4.86 6.90 27.15
C LEU A 277 -4.23 5.73 26.40
N VAL A 278 -3.15 6.00 25.64
CA VAL A 278 -2.37 4.99 24.94
C VAL A 278 -0.89 5.17 25.22
N ALA A 279 -0.29 4.18 25.88
CA ALA A 279 1.15 4.08 26.03
C ALA A 279 1.72 3.15 24.95
N LEU A 280 2.75 3.60 24.23
CA LEU A 280 3.29 2.88 23.07
C LEU A 280 4.06 1.60 23.45
N ASP A 281 4.61 1.54 24.65
CA ASP A 281 5.22 0.34 25.24
C ASP A 281 4.18 -0.73 25.59
N ASP A 282 2.99 -0.34 26.06
CA ASP A 282 1.89 -1.26 26.37
C ASP A 282 1.29 -1.97 25.13
N ILE A 283 1.52 -1.41 23.94
CA ILE A 283 1.05 -1.98 22.66
C ILE A 283 2.19 -2.57 21.80
N ASP A 284 3.37 -2.80 22.39
CA ASP A 284 4.56 -3.36 21.73
C ASP A 284 5.00 -2.61 20.45
N TYR A 285 4.80 -1.29 20.39
CA TYR A 285 5.16 -0.52 19.20
C TYR A 285 6.69 -0.31 19.12
N PRO A 286 7.37 -0.69 18.01
CA PRO A 286 8.82 -0.57 17.90
C PRO A 286 9.24 0.90 17.77
N LEU A 287 9.90 1.43 18.80
CA LEU A 287 10.43 2.79 18.80
C LEU A 287 11.93 2.82 18.46
N PRO A 288 12.40 3.69 17.54
CA PRO A 288 13.81 3.85 17.25
C PRO A 288 14.60 4.43 18.45
N VAL A 289 15.89 4.10 18.51
CA VAL A 289 16.85 4.52 19.55
C VAL A 289 17.10 6.05 19.47
N LYS A 290 17.50 6.66 20.59
CA LYS A 290 17.78 8.11 20.73
C LYS A 290 18.71 8.66 19.64
N ALA A 291 18.54 9.95 19.33
CA ALA A 291 19.33 10.71 18.37
C ALA A 291 20.82 10.73 18.69
N GLU A 292 21.66 10.66 17.66
CA GLU A 292 23.10 10.95 17.73
C GLU A 292 23.33 12.47 17.59
N GLU A 293 24.35 13.02 18.27
CA GLU A 293 24.73 14.42 18.14
C GLU A 293 25.27 14.73 16.73
N GLY A 294 24.84 15.85 16.12
CA GLY A 294 25.26 16.26 14.77
C GLY A 294 24.26 16.00 13.64
N CYS A 295 23.04 15.55 13.94
CA CYS A 295 21.98 15.30 12.96
C CYS A 295 21.35 16.58 12.36
N THR A 296 20.85 16.47 11.13
CA THR A 296 20.08 17.53 10.45
C THR A 296 18.67 17.64 11.08
N LEU A 297 18.21 18.86 11.37
CA LEU A 297 16.96 19.08 12.10
C LEU A 297 15.74 19.15 11.18
N ILE A 298 14.70 18.38 11.50
CA ILE A 298 13.35 18.53 10.94
C ILE A 298 12.55 19.39 11.92
N GLU A 299 12.25 20.63 11.54
CA GLU A 299 11.48 21.54 12.39
C GLU A 299 9.98 21.29 12.26
N ILE A 300 9.34 21.04 13.39
CA ILE A 300 7.89 20.94 13.52
C ILE A 300 7.35 22.35 13.77
N ILE A 301 6.49 22.85 12.88
CA ILE A 301 6.01 24.24 12.89
C ILE A 301 4.47 24.29 12.87
N GLY A 302 3.92 25.26 13.61
CA GLY A 302 2.51 25.61 13.57
C GLY A 302 1.64 24.84 14.57
N GLU A 303 0.40 25.30 14.73
CA GLU A 303 -0.60 24.76 15.67
C GLU A 303 -0.96 23.30 15.39
N ASN A 304 -0.84 22.90 14.12
CA ASN A 304 -1.11 21.55 13.66
C ASN A 304 0.14 20.66 13.62
N PHE A 305 1.27 21.15 14.14
CA PHE A 305 2.55 20.44 14.16
C PHE A 305 2.98 19.88 12.78
N SER A 306 2.85 20.70 11.73
CA SER A 306 3.25 20.34 10.38
C SER A 306 4.76 20.51 10.18
N ALA A 307 5.40 19.57 9.50
CA ALA A 307 6.79 19.73 9.10
C ALA A 307 6.91 20.56 7.81
N LYS A 308 7.95 21.39 7.70
CA LYS A 308 8.27 22.10 6.47
C LYS A 308 8.89 21.13 5.46
N SER A 309 8.24 20.93 4.31
CA SER A 309 8.73 20.05 3.24
C SER A 309 10.05 20.59 2.66
N LYS A 310 11.07 19.74 2.65
CA LYS A 310 12.31 20.02 1.90
C LYS A 310 12.02 20.02 0.39
N PRO A 311 12.82 20.74 -0.42
CA PRO A 311 12.77 20.54 -1.87
C PRO A 311 13.00 19.05 -2.21
N PRO A 312 12.42 18.54 -3.30
CA PRO A 312 12.56 17.14 -3.67
C PRO A 312 14.02 16.75 -3.81
N LYS A 313 14.40 15.64 -3.15
CA LYS A 313 15.72 15.04 -3.34
C LYS A 313 15.75 14.36 -4.71
N SER A 314 16.73 14.72 -5.53
CA SER A 314 16.93 14.11 -6.85
C SER A 314 17.89 12.92 -6.76
N ILE A 315 17.46 11.74 -7.21
CA ILE A 315 18.29 10.52 -7.21
C ILE A 315 18.79 10.22 -8.62
N THR A 316 20.11 10.07 -8.76
CA THR A 316 20.76 9.67 -10.00
C THR A 316 21.07 8.17 -9.99
N ILE A 317 20.48 7.42 -10.93
CA ILE A 317 20.70 5.97 -11.06
C ILE A 317 22.14 5.68 -11.50
N SER A 318 22.72 4.63 -10.91
CA SER A 318 24.12 4.24 -11.06
C SER A 318 24.29 2.74 -10.75
N LEU A 319 25.50 2.20 -10.93
CA LEU A 319 25.84 0.80 -10.61
C LEU A 319 25.60 0.42 -9.14
N LYS A 320 25.51 1.39 -8.22
CA LYS A 320 25.12 1.11 -6.83
C LYS A 320 23.68 0.58 -6.72
N HIS A 321 22.87 0.78 -7.76
CA HIS A 321 21.50 0.29 -7.85
C HIS A 321 21.37 -1.03 -8.63
N ASP A 322 22.49 -1.71 -8.95
CA ASP A 322 22.48 -2.99 -9.67
C ASP A 322 21.99 -4.14 -8.76
N PRO A 323 20.83 -4.76 -9.06
CA PRO A 323 20.33 -5.86 -8.26
C PRO A 323 21.17 -7.13 -8.45
N LYS A 324 21.67 -7.73 -7.37
CA LYS A 324 22.54 -8.93 -7.38
C LYS A 324 22.06 -10.10 -8.24
N ARG A 325 20.74 -10.26 -8.44
CA ARG A 325 20.14 -11.39 -9.18
C ARG A 325 19.91 -11.07 -10.66
N LEU A 326 20.07 -9.82 -11.09
CA LEU A 326 19.74 -9.35 -12.43
C LEU A 326 20.50 -10.12 -13.53
N ALA A 327 21.83 -10.29 -13.39
CA ALA A 327 22.64 -11.04 -14.35
C ALA A 327 22.17 -12.49 -14.56
N LYS A 328 21.65 -13.15 -13.50
CA LYS A 328 21.07 -14.49 -13.63
C LYS A 328 19.76 -14.46 -14.42
N PHE A 329 18.92 -13.44 -14.23
CA PHE A 329 17.72 -13.27 -15.07
C PHE A 329 18.10 -13.05 -16.54
N HIS A 330 19.11 -12.25 -16.83
CA HIS A 330 19.59 -12.06 -18.21
C HIS A 330 20.10 -13.35 -18.85
N LYS A 331 20.83 -14.19 -18.12
CA LYS A 331 21.29 -15.51 -18.59
C LYS A 331 20.12 -16.36 -19.12
N TYR A 332 19.00 -16.40 -18.40
CA TYR A 332 17.89 -17.29 -18.72
C TYR A 332 16.81 -16.67 -19.60
N PHE A 333 16.59 -15.36 -19.50
CA PHE A 333 15.44 -14.70 -20.13
C PHE A 333 15.80 -13.54 -21.07
N GLY A 334 17.05 -13.09 -21.08
CA GLY A 334 17.44 -11.82 -21.71
C GLY A 334 17.15 -11.70 -23.22
N MET A 335 17.40 -12.75 -24.01
CA MET A 335 17.27 -12.72 -25.47
C MET A 335 15.90 -13.20 -26.01
N GLY A 336 14.87 -13.30 -25.16
CA GLY A 336 13.54 -13.72 -25.61
C GLY A 336 12.67 -14.45 -24.60
N GLY A 337 13.15 -14.63 -23.36
CA GLY A 337 12.36 -15.18 -22.28
C GLY A 337 11.45 -14.16 -21.59
N ILE A 338 11.62 -12.86 -21.84
CA ILE A 338 10.73 -11.79 -21.34
C ILE A 338 9.86 -11.31 -22.51
N ILE A 339 8.59 -11.69 -22.49
CA ILE A 339 7.66 -11.51 -23.61
C ILE A 339 6.74 -10.30 -23.36
N GLY A 340 6.97 -9.26 -24.16
CA GLY A 340 6.03 -8.18 -24.52
C GLY A 340 5.40 -7.38 -23.37
N PHE A 341 4.58 -6.38 -23.73
CA PHE A 341 3.81 -5.57 -22.79
C PHE A 341 2.31 -5.90 -22.85
N ASN A 342 1.63 -5.97 -21.70
CA ASN A 342 0.17 -6.11 -21.58
C ASN A 342 -0.41 -7.33 -22.33
N ARG A 343 0.31 -8.44 -22.40
CA ARG A 343 -0.19 -9.69 -22.99
C ARG A 343 -0.94 -10.49 -21.93
N SER A 344 -2.13 -11.01 -22.30
CA SER A 344 -2.94 -11.86 -21.43
C SER A 344 -3.19 -11.27 -20.04
N SER A 345 -3.51 -9.97 -19.97
CA SER A 345 -3.76 -9.17 -18.75
C SER A 345 -2.58 -8.93 -17.81
N LYS A 346 -1.35 -9.32 -18.19
CA LYS A 346 -0.12 -9.11 -17.40
C LYS A 346 0.80 -8.13 -18.13
N LEU A 347 1.47 -7.25 -17.38
CA LEU A 347 2.41 -6.29 -17.97
C LEU A 347 3.57 -7.01 -18.66
N LEU A 348 4.25 -7.94 -17.99
CA LEU A 348 5.32 -8.76 -18.55
C LEU A 348 4.98 -10.25 -18.43
N THR A 349 5.36 -11.06 -19.41
CA THR A 349 5.27 -12.52 -19.30
C THR A 349 6.65 -13.14 -19.36
N LEU A 350 6.97 -14.07 -18.46
CA LEU A 350 8.20 -14.84 -18.53
C LEU A 350 7.90 -16.19 -19.17
N ASN A 351 8.71 -16.57 -20.16
CA ASN A 351 8.72 -17.92 -20.69
C ASN A 351 9.70 -18.79 -19.89
N PRO A 352 9.21 -19.71 -19.04
CA PRO A 352 10.07 -20.51 -18.19
C PRO A 352 10.70 -21.70 -18.92
N ASP A 353 10.34 -21.98 -20.18
CA ASP A 353 10.78 -23.20 -20.87
C ASP A 353 12.31 -23.33 -20.95
N LEU A 354 13.00 -22.21 -21.21
CA LEU A 354 14.48 -22.17 -21.21
C LEU A 354 15.06 -22.48 -19.82
N LEU A 355 14.40 -22.03 -18.75
CA LEU A 355 14.83 -22.34 -17.39
C LEU A 355 14.55 -23.81 -17.03
N LEU A 356 13.36 -24.33 -17.34
CA LEU A 356 12.98 -25.72 -17.02
C LEU A 356 13.85 -26.76 -17.76
N ALA A 357 14.43 -26.38 -18.90
CA ALA A 357 15.39 -27.20 -19.65
C ALA A 357 16.84 -27.07 -19.13
N ASP A 358 17.17 -26.06 -18.32
CA ASP A 358 18.53 -25.77 -17.88
C ASP A 358 19.07 -26.85 -16.92
N ALA A 359 20.34 -27.22 -17.10
CA ALA A 359 20.99 -28.28 -16.33
C ALA A 359 21.24 -27.85 -14.87
N ASP A 360 21.64 -26.59 -14.65
CA ASP A 360 21.75 -26.06 -13.30
C ASP A 360 20.35 -26.12 -12.66
N PHE A 361 19.33 -25.63 -13.39
CA PHE A 361 17.92 -25.67 -12.95
C PHE A 361 17.50 -27.03 -12.40
N ARG A 362 17.67 -28.05 -13.22
CA ARG A 362 17.29 -29.42 -12.87
C ARG A 362 18.08 -29.96 -11.68
N LYS A 363 19.36 -29.58 -11.56
CA LYS A 363 20.20 -29.99 -10.43
C LYS A 363 19.70 -29.43 -9.10
N TRP A 364 19.34 -28.14 -9.02
CA TRP A 364 18.79 -27.62 -7.76
C TRP A 364 17.37 -28.10 -7.50
N LEU A 365 16.52 -28.30 -8.51
CA LEU A 365 15.20 -28.86 -8.28
C LEU A 365 15.29 -30.29 -7.71
N THR A 366 16.23 -31.09 -8.23
CA THR A 366 16.54 -32.42 -7.70
C THR A 366 16.99 -32.33 -6.24
N ALA A 367 17.89 -31.40 -5.92
CA ALA A 367 18.36 -31.21 -4.54
C ALA A 367 17.25 -30.74 -3.59
N GLU A 368 16.37 -29.83 -4.01
CA GLU A 368 15.20 -29.41 -3.23
C GLU A 368 14.23 -30.57 -3.00
N ILE A 369 14.00 -31.40 -4.01
CA ILE A 369 13.19 -32.60 -3.86
C ILE A 369 13.80 -33.55 -2.81
N ASP A 370 15.13 -33.75 -2.86
CA ASP A 370 15.83 -34.66 -1.96
C ASP A 370 15.90 -34.20 -0.50
N TRP A 371 16.20 -32.92 -0.30
CA TRP A 371 16.44 -32.38 1.04
C TRP A 371 15.19 -31.84 1.69
N SER A 372 14.26 -31.34 0.89
CA SER A 372 13.18 -30.53 1.38
C SER A 372 11.87 -31.33 1.31
N VAL A 373 11.49 -31.90 0.14
CA VAL A 373 10.15 -32.50 -0.07
C VAL A 373 9.88 -33.68 0.86
N SER A 374 8.77 -33.60 1.62
CA SER A 374 8.41 -34.64 2.58
C SER A 374 8.06 -35.94 1.86
N MET A 375 8.58 -37.07 2.35
CA MET A 375 8.18 -38.40 1.87
C MET A 375 6.69 -38.68 2.06
N ALA A 376 5.96 -37.91 2.88
CA ALA A 376 4.51 -38.01 3.03
C ALA A 376 3.74 -37.47 1.80
N THR A 377 4.35 -36.63 0.96
CA THR A 377 3.69 -35.99 -0.20
C THR A 377 3.07 -37.02 -1.14
N ASN A 378 1.77 -36.91 -1.41
CA ASN A 378 1.05 -37.71 -2.41
C ASN A 378 0.12 -36.88 -3.30
N LEU A 379 0.10 -35.56 -3.11
CA LEU A 379 -0.64 -34.61 -3.94
C LEU A 379 0.29 -33.49 -4.42
N ILE A 380 0.28 -33.23 -5.72
CA ILE A 380 0.84 -32.03 -6.35
C ILE A 380 -0.32 -31.19 -6.87
N VAL A 381 -0.36 -29.93 -6.46
CA VAL A 381 -1.34 -28.94 -6.96
C VAL A 381 -0.57 -27.88 -7.72
N TYR A 382 -0.86 -27.67 -9.01
CA TYR A 382 -0.23 -26.63 -9.81
C TYR A 382 -1.21 -25.52 -10.20
N ALA A 383 -0.71 -24.29 -10.32
CA ALA A 383 -1.52 -23.17 -10.82
C ALA A 383 -1.99 -23.43 -12.26
N ASP A 384 -3.18 -22.92 -12.64
CA ASP A 384 -3.83 -23.16 -13.94
C ASP A 384 -3.14 -22.43 -15.12
N ASP A 385 -1.83 -22.64 -15.30
CA ASP A 385 -1.02 -22.14 -16.41
C ASP A 385 -0.05 -23.21 -16.93
N ASP A 386 0.26 -23.15 -18.23
CA ASP A 386 1.09 -24.15 -18.91
C ASP A 386 2.48 -24.33 -18.29
N GLY A 387 3.09 -23.24 -17.81
CA GLY A 387 4.42 -23.30 -17.22
C GLY A 387 4.42 -23.97 -15.85
N SER A 388 3.40 -23.70 -15.03
CA SER A 388 3.20 -24.35 -13.73
C SER A 388 2.82 -25.82 -13.88
N LYS A 389 2.04 -26.17 -14.90
CA LYS A 389 1.75 -27.56 -15.27
C LYS A 389 3.04 -28.33 -15.60
N LYS A 390 3.88 -27.79 -16.49
CA LYS A 390 5.19 -28.40 -16.84
C LYS A 390 6.08 -28.58 -15.61
N LEU A 391 6.11 -27.58 -14.70
CA LEU A 391 6.86 -27.70 -13.45
C LEU A 391 6.32 -28.83 -12.55
N GLY A 392 4.99 -28.93 -12.42
CA GLY A 392 4.33 -29.99 -11.65
C GLY A 392 4.60 -31.38 -12.23
N GLU A 393 4.56 -31.54 -13.56
CA GLU A 393 4.88 -32.78 -14.26
C GLU A 393 6.35 -33.19 -14.06
N VAL A 394 7.29 -32.24 -14.19
CA VAL A 394 8.73 -32.49 -13.94
C VAL A 394 8.96 -32.89 -12.48
N ALA A 395 8.33 -32.22 -11.52
CA ALA A 395 8.42 -32.58 -10.11
C ALA A 395 7.83 -33.98 -9.85
N ASN A 396 6.70 -34.30 -10.47
CA ASN A 396 6.06 -35.61 -10.36
C ASN A 396 6.97 -36.72 -10.92
N GLU A 397 7.59 -36.50 -12.09
CA GLU A 397 8.54 -37.44 -12.69
C GLU A 397 9.72 -37.71 -11.77
N MET A 398 10.34 -36.65 -11.24
CA MET A 398 11.48 -36.76 -10.32
C MET A 398 11.13 -37.49 -9.02
N LEU A 399 9.97 -37.21 -8.44
CA LEU A 399 9.48 -37.89 -7.24
C LEU A 399 9.17 -39.36 -7.51
N SER A 400 8.50 -39.66 -8.64
CA SER A 400 8.14 -41.02 -9.04
C SER A 400 9.37 -41.90 -9.29
N GLN A 401 10.40 -41.35 -9.94
CA GLN A 401 11.67 -42.05 -10.16
C GLN A 401 12.39 -42.39 -8.85
N LYS A 402 12.31 -41.50 -7.84
CA LYS A 402 13.01 -41.67 -6.57
C LYS A 402 12.27 -42.57 -5.59
N TRP A 403 10.95 -42.45 -5.50
CA TRP A 403 10.14 -43.19 -4.52
C TRP A 403 9.59 -44.51 -5.07
N GLY A 404 9.69 -44.73 -6.38
CA GLY A 404 9.27 -45.97 -7.05
C GLY A 404 7.75 -46.08 -7.22
N ALA A 405 7.31 -47.18 -7.85
CA ALA A 405 5.90 -47.42 -8.19
C ALA A 405 4.97 -47.68 -6.98
N THR A 406 5.52 -47.81 -5.77
CA THR A 406 4.75 -48.11 -4.55
C THR A 406 4.00 -46.90 -4.01
N LYS A 407 4.34 -45.67 -4.42
CA LYS A 407 3.67 -44.45 -3.97
C LYS A 407 3.05 -43.69 -5.14
N SER A 408 1.71 -43.72 -5.21
CA SER A 408 0.96 -42.92 -6.19
C SER A 408 0.95 -41.46 -5.77
N ILE A 409 1.39 -40.58 -6.67
CA ILE A 409 1.33 -39.12 -6.49
C ILE A 409 0.31 -38.59 -7.50
N ARG A 410 -0.76 -37.98 -7.01
CA ARG A 410 -1.76 -37.31 -7.85
C ARG A 410 -1.25 -35.93 -8.21
N CYS A 411 -1.27 -35.56 -9.48
CA CYS A 411 -0.91 -34.21 -9.95
C CYS A 411 -2.16 -33.57 -10.57
N VAL A 412 -2.67 -32.49 -9.97
CA VAL A 412 -3.92 -31.82 -10.39
C VAL A 412 -3.72 -30.32 -10.60
N PRO A 413 -4.45 -29.72 -11.56
CA PRO A 413 -4.57 -28.27 -11.64
C PRO A 413 -5.38 -27.74 -10.44
N TYR A 414 -5.16 -26.48 -10.08
CA TYR A 414 -5.88 -25.83 -8.97
C TYR A 414 -7.40 -25.79 -9.21
N SER A 415 -7.84 -25.59 -10.45
CA SER A 415 -9.26 -25.65 -10.83
C SER A 415 -9.97 -26.98 -10.52
N GLU A 416 -9.22 -28.07 -10.29
CA GLU A 416 -9.76 -29.39 -9.93
C GLU A 416 -9.53 -29.73 -8.45
N LEU A 417 -9.07 -28.78 -7.62
CA LEU A 417 -8.75 -29.01 -6.21
C LEU A 417 -9.95 -29.52 -5.41
N ASP A 418 -11.16 -29.05 -5.72
CA ASP A 418 -12.41 -29.44 -5.04
C ASP A 418 -12.81 -30.90 -5.32
N GLN A 419 -12.22 -31.54 -6.34
CA GLN A 419 -12.46 -32.93 -6.71
C GLN A 419 -11.47 -33.89 -6.05
N VAL A 420 -10.67 -33.39 -5.11
CA VAL A 420 -9.69 -34.18 -4.36
C VAL A 420 -10.33 -34.71 -3.08
N ASP A 421 -10.21 -36.02 -2.86
CA ASP A 421 -10.55 -36.63 -1.59
C ASP A 421 -9.42 -36.40 -0.58
N PHE A 422 -9.60 -35.40 0.28
CA PHE A 422 -8.61 -34.96 1.25
C PHE A 422 -8.41 -35.92 2.43
N GLU A 423 -9.29 -36.90 2.64
CA GLU A 423 -9.08 -37.95 3.64
C GLU A 423 -7.88 -38.84 3.28
N THR A 424 -7.56 -38.92 1.98
CA THR A 424 -6.42 -39.71 1.47
C THR A 424 -5.10 -38.93 1.41
N VAL A 425 -5.09 -37.63 1.72
CA VAL A 425 -3.93 -36.76 1.46
C VAL A 425 -2.89 -36.82 2.58
N SER A 426 -1.71 -37.31 2.18
CA SER A 426 -0.41 -37.41 2.86
C SER A 426 0.30 -36.13 3.26
N GLY A 427 0.27 -35.22 2.30
CA GLY A 427 1.20 -34.12 2.17
C GLY A 427 1.10 -33.54 0.76
N VAL A 428 1.39 -32.24 0.65
CA VAL A 428 1.11 -31.47 -0.55
C VAL A 428 2.34 -30.73 -1.03
N LEU A 429 2.60 -30.80 -2.33
CA LEU A 429 3.51 -29.91 -3.04
C LEU A 429 2.70 -28.97 -3.94
N VAL A 430 2.70 -27.70 -3.62
CA VAL A 430 2.08 -26.66 -4.45
C VAL A 430 3.12 -26.12 -5.41
N ALA A 431 2.83 -26.09 -6.72
CA ALA A 431 3.76 -25.67 -7.76
C ALA A 431 3.23 -24.45 -8.54
N THR A 432 4.02 -23.39 -8.58
CA THR A 432 3.82 -22.25 -9.49
C THR A 432 5.15 -21.91 -10.12
N VAL A 433 5.22 -21.79 -11.44
CA VAL A 433 6.52 -21.57 -12.11
C VAL A 433 7.05 -20.15 -11.90
N VAL A 434 6.15 -19.16 -12.00
CA VAL A 434 6.42 -17.74 -11.79
C VAL A 434 5.46 -17.21 -10.74
N ALA A 435 5.99 -16.74 -9.63
CA ALA A 435 5.25 -16.08 -8.57
C ALA A 435 5.55 -14.57 -8.59
N ARG A 436 4.48 -13.77 -8.54
CA ARG A 436 4.57 -12.31 -8.30
C ARG A 436 4.43 -12.07 -6.79
N ASP A 437 3.40 -11.36 -6.37
CA ASP A 437 3.03 -11.24 -4.94
C ASP A 437 2.33 -12.49 -4.39
N GLY A 438 2.16 -13.51 -5.25
CA GLY A 438 1.71 -14.84 -4.88
C GLY A 438 0.21 -14.98 -4.68
N GLY A 439 -0.62 -14.19 -5.38
CA GLY A 439 -2.09 -14.29 -5.30
C GLY A 439 -2.60 -15.74 -5.40
N ILE A 440 -2.24 -16.44 -6.47
CA ILE A 440 -2.61 -17.86 -6.67
C ILE A 440 -2.06 -18.79 -5.57
N LEU A 441 -0.84 -18.57 -5.08
CA LEU A 441 -0.29 -19.36 -3.97
C LEU A 441 -1.07 -19.13 -2.66
N ARG A 442 -1.52 -17.90 -2.43
CA ARG A 442 -2.32 -17.54 -1.25
C ARG A 442 -3.71 -18.17 -1.32
N GLU A 443 -4.32 -18.16 -2.51
CA GLU A 443 -5.59 -18.83 -2.80
C GLU A 443 -5.48 -20.34 -2.56
N ILE A 444 -4.52 -21.01 -3.20
CA ILE A 444 -4.28 -22.46 -2.97
C ILE A 444 -4.02 -22.74 -1.48
N SER A 445 -3.18 -21.95 -0.81
CA SER A 445 -2.90 -22.13 0.63
C SER A 445 -4.15 -21.96 1.50
N ARG A 446 -5.01 -20.98 1.18
CA ARG A 446 -6.28 -20.75 1.88
C ARG A 446 -7.22 -21.94 1.73
N ASP A 447 -7.33 -22.46 0.52
CA ASP A 447 -8.28 -23.53 0.23
C ASP A 447 -7.79 -24.86 0.81
N LEU A 448 -6.48 -25.14 0.73
CA LEU A 448 -5.86 -26.26 1.45
C LEU A 448 -6.08 -26.16 2.97
N ARG A 449 -6.06 -24.96 3.59
CA ARG A 449 -6.41 -24.81 5.01
C ARG A 449 -7.88 -25.13 5.30
N ALA A 450 -8.77 -24.98 4.33
CA ALA A 450 -10.16 -25.41 4.48
C ALA A 450 -10.30 -26.93 4.33
N TYR A 451 -9.46 -27.56 3.50
CA TYR A 451 -9.64 -28.97 3.15
C TYR A 451 -8.87 -29.97 4.01
N MET A 452 -7.76 -29.58 4.63
CA MET A 452 -6.93 -30.50 5.41
C MET A 452 -6.36 -29.88 6.69
N ASP A 453 -6.05 -30.74 7.65
CA ASP A 453 -5.45 -30.38 8.94
C ASP A 453 -4.08 -29.69 8.79
N ALA A 454 -3.72 -28.86 9.77
CA ALA A 454 -2.46 -28.14 9.77
C ALA A 454 -1.24 -29.06 9.93
N THR A 455 -1.41 -30.25 10.51
CA THR A 455 -0.35 -31.25 10.71
C THR A 455 0.10 -31.93 9.40
N VAL A 456 -0.70 -31.85 8.33
CA VAL A 456 -0.33 -32.36 7.00
C VAL A 456 0.78 -31.48 6.41
N PRO A 457 1.96 -32.03 6.06
CA PRO A 457 3.09 -31.25 5.56
C PRO A 457 2.80 -30.64 4.20
N ARG A 458 3.07 -29.33 4.06
CA ARG A 458 2.89 -28.58 2.82
C ARG A 458 4.21 -27.95 2.41
N ARG A 459 4.47 -27.91 1.11
CA ARG A 459 5.57 -27.13 0.54
C ARG A 459 5.10 -26.38 -0.69
N PHE A 460 5.51 -25.14 -0.80
CA PHE A 460 5.28 -24.29 -1.95
C PHE A 460 6.56 -24.18 -2.77
N LEU A 461 6.49 -24.55 -4.03
CA LEU A 461 7.57 -24.49 -5.01
C LEU A 461 7.27 -23.33 -5.98
N ALA A 462 8.07 -22.27 -5.86
CA ALA A 462 7.96 -21.07 -6.69
C ALA A 462 9.36 -20.68 -7.20
N PRO A 463 9.86 -21.33 -8.27
CA PRO A 463 11.25 -21.17 -8.66
C PRO A 463 11.61 -19.75 -9.12
N ILE A 464 10.70 -19.08 -9.83
CA ILE A 464 10.89 -17.69 -10.28
C ILE A 464 9.99 -16.76 -9.48
N GLY A 465 10.57 -15.76 -8.82
CA GLY A 465 9.88 -14.68 -8.11
C GLY A 465 10.11 -13.34 -8.80
N ILE A 466 9.05 -12.65 -9.21
CA ILE A 466 9.07 -11.26 -9.69
C ILE A 466 8.05 -10.42 -8.92
N PRO A 467 8.21 -10.30 -7.59
CA PRO A 467 7.28 -9.57 -6.74
C PRO A 467 7.33 -8.07 -6.99
N GLN A 468 6.36 -7.34 -6.46
CA GLN A 468 6.38 -5.88 -6.51
C GLN A 468 7.50 -5.30 -5.65
N SER A 469 7.79 -5.92 -4.50
CA SER A 469 8.82 -5.48 -3.56
C SER A 469 9.46 -6.66 -2.83
N ALA A 470 10.67 -6.47 -2.29
CA ALA A 470 11.31 -7.44 -1.40
C ALA A 470 10.45 -7.69 -0.15
N ARG A 471 9.80 -6.65 0.37
CA ARG A 471 8.86 -6.76 1.49
C ARG A 471 7.66 -7.65 1.15
N ALA A 472 7.02 -7.44 0.00
CA ALA A 472 5.87 -8.26 -0.44
C ALA A 472 6.25 -9.75 -0.54
N TRP A 473 7.46 -10.04 -1.02
CA TRP A 473 7.97 -11.41 -1.09
C TRP A 473 8.21 -12.03 0.28
N ALA A 474 8.80 -11.29 1.22
CA ALA A 474 9.00 -11.74 2.60
C ALA A 474 7.67 -12.02 3.31
N LEU A 475 6.67 -11.16 3.11
CA LEU A 475 5.31 -11.35 3.62
C LEU A 475 4.64 -12.58 2.99
N LEU A 476 4.79 -12.80 1.68
CA LEU A 476 4.28 -14.00 1.02
C LEU A 476 4.88 -15.26 1.63
N LYS A 477 6.20 -15.32 1.83
CA LYS A 477 6.85 -16.47 2.46
C LYS A 477 6.29 -16.72 3.86
N THR A 478 6.21 -15.68 4.68
CA THR A 478 5.67 -15.78 6.05
C THR A 478 4.24 -16.31 6.03
N PHE A 479 3.39 -15.77 5.14
CA PHE A 479 2.01 -16.20 4.97
C PHE A 479 1.88 -17.67 4.56
N LEU A 480 2.74 -18.14 3.66
CA LEU A 480 2.69 -19.52 3.17
C LEU A 480 3.32 -20.52 4.15
N MET A 481 4.33 -20.11 4.92
CA MET A 481 5.11 -21.00 5.78
C MET A 481 4.51 -21.17 7.18
N LYS A 482 3.89 -20.11 7.73
CA LYS A 482 3.31 -20.14 9.08
C LYS A 482 2.00 -20.94 9.11
N ASN A 483 1.85 -21.74 10.16
CA ASN A 483 0.64 -22.52 10.44
C ASN A 483 0.47 -22.69 11.98
N PRO A 484 -0.68 -23.20 12.46
CA PRO A 484 -0.96 -23.35 13.90
C PRO A 484 -0.09 -24.37 14.66
N THR A 485 0.80 -25.11 13.98
CA THR A 485 1.68 -26.09 14.60
C THR A 485 3.06 -25.47 14.89
N PRO A 486 3.88 -26.08 15.78
CA PRO A 486 5.26 -25.60 16.01
C PRO A 486 6.20 -25.85 14.80
N ARG A 487 5.74 -26.54 13.75
CA ARG A 487 6.51 -26.77 12.52
C ARG A 487 6.10 -25.78 11.45
N GLU A 488 7.04 -25.36 10.62
CA GLU A 488 6.74 -24.52 9.45
C GLU A 488 6.53 -25.36 8.19
N TYR A 489 5.69 -24.86 7.29
CA TYR A 489 5.63 -25.37 5.92
C TYR A 489 6.87 -24.94 5.13
N GLY A 490 7.17 -25.67 4.05
CA GLY A 490 8.32 -25.38 3.21
C GLY A 490 8.03 -24.34 2.13
N PHE A 491 9.03 -23.54 1.76
CA PHE A 491 8.99 -22.68 0.58
C PHE A 491 10.32 -22.78 -0.18
N SER A 492 10.28 -23.19 -1.45
CA SER A 492 11.46 -23.36 -2.30
C SER A 492 11.45 -22.34 -3.44
N ASN A 493 12.52 -21.54 -3.54
CA ASN A 493 12.68 -20.51 -4.56
C ASN A 493 14.12 -20.46 -5.06
N TRP A 494 14.28 -20.27 -6.37
CA TRP A 494 15.59 -20.17 -7.02
C TRP A 494 15.98 -18.72 -7.24
N LEU A 495 15.19 -18.04 -8.07
CA LEU A 495 15.41 -16.67 -8.51
C LEU A 495 14.31 -15.81 -7.91
N CYS A 496 14.70 -14.68 -7.35
CA CYS A 496 13.77 -13.64 -6.95
C CYS A 496 14.38 -12.29 -7.33
N LEU A 497 13.60 -11.48 -8.04
CA LEU A 497 13.97 -10.12 -8.42
C LEU A 497 12.72 -9.24 -8.40
N PRO A 498 12.58 -8.36 -7.40
CA PRO A 498 11.50 -7.39 -7.38
C PRO A 498 11.55 -6.46 -8.59
N ILE A 499 10.39 -6.12 -9.17
CA ILE A 499 10.30 -5.27 -10.37
C ILE A 499 9.30 -4.11 -10.24
N GLY A 500 8.69 -3.92 -9.08
CA GLY A 500 7.66 -2.90 -8.86
C GLY A 500 6.27 -3.35 -9.29
N ASP A 501 5.30 -2.43 -9.22
CA ASP A 501 3.91 -2.69 -9.54
C ASP A 501 3.72 -3.07 -11.01
N ASP A 502 2.96 -4.12 -11.23
CA ASP A 502 2.63 -4.72 -12.52
C ASP A 502 1.11 -4.80 -12.75
N GLY A 503 0.35 -4.03 -11.97
CA GLY A 503 -1.11 -3.99 -12.01
C GLY A 503 -1.71 -3.54 -13.34
N LYS A 504 -3.05 -3.62 -13.41
CA LYS A 504 -3.84 -3.30 -14.61
C LYS A 504 -3.76 -1.81 -14.99
N GLN A 505 -3.56 -0.93 -14.02
CA GLN A 505 -3.39 0.52 -14.24
C GLN A 505 -1.90 0.87 -14.36
N ASN A 506 -1.35 0.71 -15.56
CA ASN A 506 0.04 1.05 -15.88
C ASN A 506 0.16 2.17 -16.92
N ALA A 507 1.38 2.56 -17.26
CA ALA A 507 1.65 3.69 -18.15
C ALA A 507 1.00 3.56 -19.54
N TRP A 508 0.84 2.33 -20.08
CA TRP A 508 0.13 2.10 -21.33
C TRP A 508 -1.38 2.32 -21.20
N SER A 509 -1.99 1.78 -20.14
CA SER A 509 -3.42 1.98 -19.90
C SER A 509 -3.79 3.45 -19.67
N ARG A 510 -2.91 4.22 -18.99
CA ARG A 510 -3.09 5.68 -18.83
C ARG A 510 -3.04 6.40 -20.17
N LEU A 511 -2.09 6.03 -21.03
CA LEU A 511 -1.96 6.63 -22.35
C LEU A 511 -3.17 6.35 -23.25
N LEU A 512 -3.66 5.10 -23.26
CA LEU A 512 -4.89 4.72 -23.96
C LEU A 512 -6.08 5.56 -23.49
N THR A 513 -6.20 5.76 -22.17
CA THR A 513 -7.28 6.58 -21.58
C THR A 513 -7.22 8.03 -22.07
N VAL A 514 -6.03 8.62 -22.12
CA VAL A 514 -5.83 10.00 -22.60
C VAL A 514 -6.14 10.12 -24.10
N ALA A 515 -5.70 9.15 -24.90
CA ALA A 515 -5.96 9.13 -26.34
C ALA A 515 -7.47 9.03 -26.63
N SER A 516 -8.19 8.11 -25.96
CA SER A 516 -9.64 7.98 -26.11
C SER A 516 -10.42 9.24 -25.69
N ALA A 517 -9.97 9.94 -24.63
CA ALA A 517 -10.59 11.20 -24.22
C ALA A 517 -10.43 12.32 -25.26
N GLY A 518 -9.36 12.25 -26.06
CA GLY A 518 -9.05 13.17 -27.16
C GLY A 518 -10.09 13.20 -28.28
N GLN A 519 -10.70 12.05 -28.60
CA GLN A 519 -11.59 11.88 -29.75
C GLN A 519 -13.06 12.28 -29.49
N VAL A 520 -13.47 12.43 -28.23
CA VAL A 520 -14.89 12.57 -27.86
C VAL A 520 -15.34 14.03 -27.74
N ASP A 521 -14.41 14.97 -27.56
CA ASP A 521 -14.74 16.33 -27.12
C ASP A 521 -13.78 17.37 -27.72
N ASP A 522 -14.35 18.31 -28.48
CA ASP A 522 -13.66 19.37 -29.21
C ASP A 522 -13.35 20.61 -28.34
N VAL A 523 -13.76 20.60 -27.06
CA VAL A 523 -13.63 21.73 -26.14
C VAL A 523 -12.28 21.71 -25.42
N GLY A 524 -11.69 22.89 -25.25
CA GLY A 524 -10.49 23.09 -24.41
C GLY A 524 -9.15 23.10 -25.15
N PHE A 525 -9.15 22.94 -26.48
CA PHE A 525 -7.93 23.07 -27.30
C PHE A 525 -7.60 24.52 -27.66
N THR A 526 -6.31 24.81 -27.90
CA THR A 526 -5.87 26.14 -28.36
C THR A 526 -6.44 26.51 -29.73
N SER A 527 -6.80 27.78 -29.90
CA SER A 527 -7.16 28.37 -31.21
C SER A 527 -5.96 28.66 -32.10
N LYS A 528 -4.72 28.47 -31.60
CA LYS A 528 -3.49 28.72 -32.37
C LYS A 528 -3.23 27.71 -33.48
N VAL A 529 -3.81 26.51 -33.37
CA VAL A 529 -3.71 25.44 -34.38
C VAL A 529 -5.01 25.41 -35.17
N ALA A 530 -4.90 25.38 -36.50
CA ALA A 530 -6.08 25.30 -37.36
C ALA A 530 -6.88 24.03 -37.04
N GLU A 531 -8.21 24.15 -37.00
CA GLU A 531 -9.12 23.07 -36.60
C GLU A 531 -8.87 21.77 -37.38
N LYS A 532 -8.67 21.87 -38.71
CA LYS A 532 -8.35 20.71 -39.55
C LYS A 532 -7.05 20.00 -39.09
N VAL A 533 -5.98 20.76 -38.89
CA VAL A 533 -4.67 20.23 -38.47
C VAL A 533 -4.76 19.63 -37.07
N ARG A 534 -5.56 20.24 -36.19
CA ARG A 534 -5.81 19.73 -34.83
C ARG A 534 -6.46 18.35 -34.87
N HIS A 535 -7.54 18.20 -35.63
CA HIS A 535 -8.26 16.93 -35.75
C HIS A 535 -7.35 15.84 -36.31
N GLU A 536 -6.68 16.12 -37.44
CA GLU A 536 -5.74 15.18 -38.08
C GLU A 536 -4.63 14.77 -37.11
N ALA A 537 -4.05 15.70 -36.35
CA ALA A 537 -2.99 15.39 -35.39
C ALA A 537 -3.48 14.53 -34.19
N ILE A 538 -4.70 14.75 -33.70
CA ILE A 538 -5.28 13.96 -32.61
C ILE A 538 -5.60 12.54 -33.07
N ASP A 539 -6.12 12.39 -34.29
CA ASP A 539 -6.38 11.09 -34.90
C ASP A 539 -5.09 10.31 -35.09
N GLU A 540 -4.05 10.92 -35.68
CA GLU A 540 -2.73 10.30 -35.83
C GLU A 540 -2.12 9.89 -34.48
N ALA A 541 -2.27 10.69 -33.43
CA ALA A 541 -1.78 10.34 -32.10
C ALA A 541 -2.55 9.15 -31.50
N THR A 542 -3.87 9.11 -31.70
CA THR A 542 -4.73 8.07 -31.14
C THR A 542 -4.52 6.73 -31.85
N GLU A 543 -4.44 6.74 -33.17
CA GLU A 543 -4.13 5.56 -33.98
C GLU A 543 -2.76 4.97 -33.61
N LEU A 544 -1.74 5.82 -33.48
CA LEU A 544 -0.41 5.42 -33.06
C LEU A 544 -0.40 4.75 -31.68
N VAL A 545 -1.11 5.34 -30.70
CA VAL A 545 -1.21 4.80 -29.34
C VAL A 545 -1.88 3.43 -29.33
N GLU A 546 -2.94 3.25 -30.11
CA GLU A 546 -3.66 1.98 -30.21
C GLU A 546 -2.81 0.90 -30.89
N GLU A 547 -2.10 1.25 -31.97
CA GLU A 547 -1.16 0.36 -32.67
C GLU A 547 -0.04 -0.12 -31.73
N HIS A 548 0.45 0.77 -30.87
CA HIS A 548 1.59 0.52 -29.98
C HIS A 548 1.18 0.17 -28.54
N LYS A 549 -0.05 -0.27 -28.28
CA LYS A 549 -0.51 -0.64 -26.91
C LYS A 549 0.27 -1.79 -26.25
N HIS A 550 1.04 -2.54 -27.04
CA HIS A 550 1.88 -3.66 -26.60
C HIS A 550 3.39 -3.41 -26.77
N ASN A 551 3.82 -2.18 -27.13
CA ASN A 551 5.22 -1.78 -27.39
C ASN A 551 5.48 -0.35 -26.87
N PHE A 552 6.72 0.13 -26.93
CA PHE A 552 6.95 1.59 -26.83
C PHE A 552 6.49 2.29 -28.11
N LEU A 553 6.24 3.60 -28.01
CA LEU A 553 6.00 4.46 -29.17
C LEU A 553 7.28 4.48 -30.04
N PRO A 554 7.12 4.48 -31.38
CA PRO A 554 8.24 4.31 -32.29
C PRO A 554 9.02 5.63 -32.45
N LYS A 555 10.11 5.56 -33.22
CA LYS A 555 10.80 6.75 -33.71
C LYS A 555 9.95 7.51 -34.73
N HIS A 556 10.41 8.69 -35.14
CA HIS A 556 9.77 9.46 -36.20
C HIS A 556 9.61 8.69 -37.52
N ASP A 557 10.53 7.79 -37.86
CA ASP A 557 10.47 6.95 -39.06
C ASP A 557 9.60 5.70 -38.92
N GLY A 558 8.91 5.53 -37.79
CA GLY A 558 8.09 4.35 -37.46
C GLY A 558 8.88 3.13 -36.99
N SER A 559 10.22 3.16 -37.00
CA SER A 559 11.01 2.04 -36.49
C SER A 559 11.00 1.96 -34.97
N ALA A 560 11.18 0.74 -34.44
CA ALA A 560 11.19 0.51 -33.00
C ALA A 560 12.41 1.13 -32.31
N LEU A 561 12.23 1.58 -31.06
CA LEU A 561 13.33 1.98 -30.19
C LEU A 561 14.23 0.78 -29.87
N ALA A 562 15.54 0.95 -29.99
CA ALA A 562 16.54 -0.09 -29.74
C ALA A 562 17.75 0.51 -29.00
N LEU A 563 18.55 -0.35 -28.38
CA LEU A 563 19.85 0.04 -27.84
C LEU A 563 20.85 0.26 -28.98
N SER A 564 21.77 1.20 -28.80
CA SER A 564 22.82 1.46 -29.79
C SER A 564 24.00 0.51 -29.62
N ASP A 565 24.78 0.69 -28.56
CA ASP A 565 25.87 -0.20 -28.17
C ASP A 565 26.16 -0.08 -26.67
N GLY A 566 26.24 -1.21 -25.99
CA GLY A 566 26.48 -1.29 -24.56
C GLY A 566 25.34 -0.75 -23.69
N PHE A 567 25.15 -1.36 -22.52
CA PHE A 567 24.25 -0.84 -21.50
C PHE A 567 24.85 -1.12 -20.13
N LEU A 568 24.82 -0.10 -19.25
CA LEU A 568 25.49 -0.13 -17.94
C LEU A 568 25.19 -1.38 -17.10
N PHE A 569 23.95 -1.89 -17.18
CA PHE A 569 23.48 -3.03 -16.40
C PHE A 569 23.54 -4.36 -17.16
N PHE A 570 24.14 -4.39 -18.36
CA PHE A 570 24.39 -5.62 -19.10
C PHE A 570 25.87 -6.00 -18.98
N ASP A 571 26.11 -7.21 -18.49
CA ASP A 571 27.46 -7.79 -18.49
C ASP A 571 27.95 -7.90 -19.95
N PRO A 572 29.08 -7.29 -20.32
CA PRO A 572 29.61 -7.33 -21.69
C PRO A 572 29.87 -8.75 -22.22
N SER A 573 30.07 -9.73 -21.34
CA SER A 573 30.28 -11.14 -21.70
C SER A 573 28.97 -11.90 -21.92
N SER A 574 27.85 -11.38 -21.41
CA SER A 574 26.53 -11.99 -21.56
C SER A 574 25.97 -11.88 -22.98
N ASN A 575 24.95 -12.68 -23.30
CA ASN A 575 24.31 -12.60 -24.61
C ASN A 575 23.63 -11.25 -24.84
N VAL A 576 23.02 -10.66 -23.79
CA VAL A 576 22.39 -9.32 -23.89
C VAL A 576 23.43 -8.20 -24.04
N GLY A 577 24.63 -8.36 -23.47
CA GLY A 577 25.72 -7.39 -23.63
C GLY A 577 26.38 -7.46 -25.00
N ARG A 578 26.54 -8.66 -25.56
CA ARG A 578 27.17 -8.89 -26.87
C ARG A 578 26.30 -8.48 -28.07
N ASP A 579 24.98 -8.45 -27.90
CA ASP A 579 24.02 -8.19 -28.98
C ASP A 579 22.96 -7.17 -28.56
N CYS A 580 23.42 -6.05 -27.98
CA CYS A 580 22.56 -4.97 -27.46
C CYS A 580 21.46 -4.52 -28.45
N PRO A 581 21.73 -4.29 -29.75
CA PRO A 581 20.72 -3.84 -30.70
C PRO A 581 19.54 -4.80 -30.89
N ASN A 582 19.74 -6.10 -30.69
CA ASN A 582 18.71 -7.12 -30.84
C ASN A 582 18.07 -7.53 -29.50
N VAL A 583 18.45 -6.89 -28.39
CA VAL A 583 17.80 -7.13 -27.09
C VAL A 583 16.35 -6.65 -27.15
N PRO A 584 15.36 -7.50 -26.79
CA PRO A 584 13.96 -7.09 -26.77
C PRO A 584 13.69 -5.90 -25.84
N GLN A 585 12.83 -4.98 -26.27
CA GLN A 585 12.40 -3.83 -25.47
C GLN A 585 11.86 -4.23 -24.08
N SER A 586 11.18 -5.37 -24.00
CA SER A 586 10.69 -5.96 -22.75
C SER A 586 11.81 -6.32 -21.78
N THR A 587 12.97 -6.79 -22.27
CA THR A 587 14.16 -7.08 -21.45
C THR A 587 14.80 -5.80 -20.92
N VAL A 588 14.88 -4.77 -21.76
CA VAL A 588 15.39 -3.45 -21.35
C VAL A 588 14.49 -2.85 -20.27
N PHE A 589 13.17 -2.86 -20.50
CA PHE A 589 12.18 -2.40 -19.52
C PHE A 589 12.26 -3.20 -18.22
N PHE A 590 12.30 -4.53 -18.28
CA PHE A 590 12.41 -5.38 -17.09
C PHE A 590 13.66 -5.05 -16.27
N THR A 591 14.77 -4.75 -16.95
CA THR A 591 16.02 -4.36 -16.30
C THR A 591 15.87 -3.02 -15.59
N ILE A 592 15.32 -2.01 -16.25
CA ILE A 592 15.08 -0.69 -15.65
C ILE A 592 14.09 -0.78 -14.49
N ALA A 593 13.00 -1.55 -14.64
CA ALA A 593 12.02 -1.76 -13.59
C ALA A 593 12.64 -2.42 -12.34
N ALA A 594 13.50 -3.43 -12.53
CA ALA A 594 14.23 -4.06 -11.43
C ALA A 594 15.23 -3.10 -10.75
N VAL A 595 15.96 -2.30 -11.53
CA VAL A 595 16.91 -1.29 -11.01
C VAL A 595 16.18 -0.20 -10.22
N LEU A 596 15.07 0.32 -10.76
CA LEU A 596 14.26 1.33 -10.07
C LEU A 596 13.63 0.75 -8.80
N GLN A 597 13.14 -0.49 -8.84
CA GLN A 597 12.59 -1.13 -7.65
C GLN A 597 13.65 -1.34 -6.58
N PHE A 598 14.86 -1.76 -6.97
CA PHE A 598 15.98 -1.83 -6.04
C PHE A 598 16.38 -0.46 -5.49
N ALA A 599 16.32 0.60 -6.30
CA ALA A 599 16.53 1.97 -5.85
C ALA A 599 15.47 2.43 -4.84
N ARG A 600 14.19 2.05 -5.00
CA ARG A 600 13.13 2.34 -4.02
C ARG A 600 13.39 1.69 -2.67
N GLU A 601 13.94 0.48 -2.67
CA GLU A 601 14.22 -0.32 -1.47
C GLU A 601 15.68 -0.21 -1.00
N HIS A 602 16.46 0.75 -1.51
CA HIS A 602 17.88 0.84 -1.22
C HIS A 602 18.14 1.14 0.27
N ASP A 603 19.10 0.45 0.89
CA ASP A 603 19.41 0.61 2.32
C ASP A 603 19.94 2.02 2.66
N ASP A 604 20.81 2.56 1.81
CA ASP A 604 21.32 3.93 1.90
C ASP A 604 20.24 4.96 1.48
N HIS A 605 19.92 5.90 2.37
CA HIS A 605 18.94 6.97 2.13
C HIS A 605 19.35 7.87 0.96
N GLU A 606 20.65 8.14 0.77
CA GLU A 606 21.12 9.03 -0.31
C GLU A 606 20.95 8.42 -1.72
N LEU A 607 20.72 7.11 -1.79
CA LEU A 607 20.49 6.37 -3.02
C LEU A 607 19.04 5.87 -3.14
N ARG A 608 18.19 6.18 -2.15
CA ARG A 608 16.83 5.67 -2.07
C ARG A 608 15.86 6.54 -2.86
N LEU A 609 15.16 5.94 -3.82
CA LEU A 609 14.14 6.58 -4.66
C LEU A 609 12.75 6.69 -3.97
N GLN A 610 12.56 6.03 -2.83
CA GLN A 610 11.31 6.10 -2.07
C GLN A 610 11.21 7.41 -1.25
N PRO A 611 10.09 8.16 -1.35
CA PRO A 611 9.86 9.34 -0.53
C PRO A 611 9.73 8.99 0.95
N THR A 612 10.04 9.96 1.80
CA THR A 612 9.73 9.90 3.23
C THR A 612 8.60 10.88 3.53
N GLY A 613 8.00 10.81 4.72
CA GLY A 613 6.92 11.75 5.12
C GLY A 613 7.30 13.24 5.08
N TYR A 614 8.59 13.58 4.88
CA TYR A 614 9.13 14.94 4.99
C TYR A 614 9.94 15.39 3.77
N GLU A 615 10.27 14.47 2.87
CA GLU A 615 11.10 14.71 1.69
C GLU A 615 10.54 13.89 0.52
N SER A 616 9.98 14.59 -0.46
CA SER A 616 9.66 13.99 -1.76
C SER A 616 10.96 13.62 -2.48
N VAL A 617 10.92 12.55 -3.26
CA VAL A 617 12.08 12.08 -4.01
C VAL A 617 11.70 11.94 -5.47
N VAL A 618 12.58 12.41 -6.35
CA VAL A 618 12.38 12.38 -7.80
C VAL A 618 13.59 11.78 -8.49
N LEU A 619 13.39 11.19 -9.65
CA LEU A 619 14.47 10.77 -10.53
C LEU A 619 15.17 12.03 -11.06
N SER A 620 16.50 12.08 -10.92
CA SER A 620 17.28 13.21 -11.44
C SER A 620 17.10 13.34 -12.96
N PRO A 621 16.86 14.55 -13.51
CA PRO A 621 16.86 14.80 -14.95
C PRO A 621 18.17 14.35 -15.64
N GLU A 622 19.27 14.29 -14.89
CA GLU A 622 20.56 13.78 -15.36
C GLU A 622 20.50 12.33 -15.84
N CYS A 623 19.58 11.51 -15.32
CA CYS A 623 19.38 10.14 -15.79
C CYS A 623 19.05 10.11 -17.29
N PHE A 624 18.23 11.03 -17.79
CA PHE A 624 17.87 11.08 -19.21
C PHE A 624 19.02 11.58 -20.10
N LEU A 625 19.98 12.32 -19.53
CA LEU A 625 21.19 12.75 -20.23
C LEU A 625 22.24 11.64 -20.29
N ARG A 626 22.38 10.85 -19.21
CA ARG A 626 23.36 9.76 -19.10
C ARG A 626 22.94 8.51 -19.83
N PHE A 627 21.66 8.15 -19.76
CA PHE A 627 21.07 7.05 -20.51
C PHE A 627 20.48 7.61 -21.81
N ASN A 628 21.37 7.90 -22.76
CA ASN A 628 21.05 8.59 -24.01
C ASN A 628 20.35 7.72 -25.06
N ASP A 629 20.35 6.39 -24.91
CA ASP A 629 19.57 5.51 -25.77
C ASP A 629 18.07 5.73 -25.52
N ASN A 630 17.34 5.99 -26.59
CA ASN A 630 15.91 6.34 -26.55
C ASN A 630 15.04 5.25 -25.90
N VAL A 631 15.39 3.97 -26.06
CA VAL A 631 14.70 2.86 -25.40
C VAL A 631 14.89 2.85 -23.87
N LEU A 632 16.04 3.33 -23.37
CA LEU A 632 16.29 3.48 -21.94
C LEU A 632 15.45 4.63 -21.37
N GLN A 633 15.41 5.77 -22.06
CA GLN A 633 14.59 6.91 -21.67
C GLN A 633 13.11 6.53 -21.63
N ALA A 634 12.60 5.84 -22.66
CA ALA A 634 11.25 5.29 -22.69
C ALA A 634 10.97 4.33 -21.52
N SER A 635 11.93 3.45 -21.23
CA SER A 635 11.83 2.51 -20.11
C SER A 635 11.75 3.23 -18.76
N PHE A 636 12.56 4.27 -18.54
CA PHE A 636 12.47 5.09 -17.32
C PHE A 636 11.11 5.77 -17.19
N LEU A 637 10.63 6.43 -18.26
CA LEU A 637 9.34 7.13 -18.25
C LEU A 637 8.17 6.21 -17.91
N ARG A 638 8.22 4.96 -18.40
CA ARG A 638 7.14 3.98 -18.23
C ARG A 638 7.23 3.20 -16.91
N ALA A 639 8.43 3.03 -16.34
CA ALA A 639 8.66 2.26 -15.12
C ALA A 639 8.68 3.12 -13.83
N CYS A 640 8.87 4.43 -13.95
CA CYS A 640 8.77 5.34 -12.81
C CYS A 640 7.32 5.51 -12.34
N LEU A 641 7.14 5.69 -11.04
CA LEU A 641 5.89 6.16 -10.47
C LEU A 641 5.68 7.64 -10.86
N PRO A 642 4.43 8.12 -11.03
CA PRO A 642 4.18 9.53 -11.33
C PRO A 642 4.83 10.50 -10.33
N SER A 643 4.89 10.13 -9.06
CA SER A 643 5.57 10.91 -8.01
C SER A 643 7.09 11.02 -8.21
N GLU A 644 7.71 10.04 -8.88
CA GLU A 644 9.15 10.01 -9.14
C GLU A 644 9.55 10.92 -10.32
N LEU A 645 8.58 11.37 -11.12
CA LEU A 645 8.76 12.29 -12.25
C LEU A 645 7.98 13.61 -12.04
N ASP A 646 7.62 13.91 -10.79
CA ASP A 646 6.92 15.14 -10.42
C ASP A 646 7.92 16.23 -10.03
N TYR A 647 8.35 17.02 -11.00
CA TYR A 647 9.26 18.14 -10.81
C TYR A 647 8.53 19.43 -10.41
N SER A 648 7.20 19.42 -10.24
CA SER A 648 6.40 20.63 -9.99
C SER A 648 6.75 21.33 -8.66
N ALA A 649 7.33 20.59 -7.70
CA ALA A 649 7.75 21.10 -6.41
C ALA A 649 9.16 21.73 -6.39
N SER A 650 9.93 21.66 -7.49
CA SER A 650 11.25 22.32 -7.61
C SER A 650 11.37 23.09 -8.91
N PRO A 651 11.38 24.43 -8.88
CA PRO A 651 11.62 25.26 -10.05
C PRO A 651 12.93 24.94 -10.76
N GLU A 652 13.98 24.57 -10.02
CA GLU A 652 15.30 24.25 -10.56
C GLU A 652 15.27 22.96 -11.38
N LEU A 653 14.73 21.87 -10.81
CA LEU A 653 14.62 20.59 -11.51
C LEU A 653 13.63 20.67 -12.67
N SER A 654 12.52 21.39 -12.48
CA SER A 654 11.54 21.65 -13.52
C SER A 654 12.17 22.36 -14.72
N LYS A 655 12.96 23.40 -14.49
CA LYS A 655 13.65 24.14 -15.56
C LYS A 655 14.65 23.25 -16.32
N LEU A 656 15.46 22.46 -15.59
CA LEU A 656 16.41 21.53 -16.22
C LEU A 656 15.69 20.51 -17.11
N MET A 657 14.59 19.93 -16.61
CA MET A 657 13.81 18.96 -17.36
C MET A 657 13.12 19.61 -18.56
N LYS A 658 12.58 20.83 -18.42
CA LYS A 658 12.01 21.61 -19.51
C LYS A 658 13.00 21.84 -20.64
N GLU A 659 14.21 22.30 -20.31
CA GLU A 659 15.26 22.58 -21.31
C GLU A 659 15.70 21.32 -22.06
N PHE A 660 15.71 20.17 -21.38
CA PHE A 660 15.97 18.88 -22.01
C PHE A 660 14.84 18.49 -22.98
N ILE A 661 13.58 18.52 -22.52
CA ILE A 661 12.43 18.14 -23.35
C ILE A 661 12.27 19.08 -24.55
N ALA A 662 12.47 20.39 -24.37
CA ALA A 662 12.38 21.36 -25.47
C ALA A 662 13.37 21.04 -26.60
N LYS A 663 14.63 20.70 -26.26
CA LYS A 663 15.65 20.28 -27.24
C LYS A 663 15.28 18.99 -27.95
N LEU A 664 14.66 18.07 -27.22
CA LEU A 664 14.23 16.77 -27.73
C LEU A 664 13.09 16.97 -28.75
N PHE A 665 12.08 17.78 -28.41
CA PHE A 665 10.98 18.15 -29.31
C PHE A 665 11.45 18.92 -30.55
N ALA A 666 12.38 19.86 -30.40
CA ALA A 666 12.95 20.60 -31.54
C ALA A 666 13.74 19.70 -32.50
N ARG A 667 14.20 18.52 -32.04
CA ARG A 667 15.02 17.58 -32.82
C ARG A 667 14.31 16.26 -33.12
N TRP A 668 12.97 16.24 -33.06
CA TRP A 668 12.12 15.08 -33.29
C TRP A 668 12.49 14.23 -34.53
N GLU A 669 12.87 14.86 -35.64
CA GLU A 669 13.23 14.19 -36.89
C GLU A 669 14.69 13.68 -36.92
N ARG A 670 15.42 13.80 -35.81
CA ARG A 670 16.81 13.37 -35.67
C ARG A 670 16.90 12.30 -34.59
N THR A 671 17.97 11.50 -34.63
CA THR A 671 18.25 10.43 -33.65
C THR A 671 18.21 10.87 -32.18
N TYR A 672 18.53 12.15 -31.90
CA TYR A 672 18.45 12.73 -30.55
C TYR A 672 17.00 12.89 -30.05
N GLY A 673 16.04 13.05 -30.96
CA GLY A 673 14.63 13.28 -30.65
C GLY A 673 13.75 12.02 -30.76
N ASP A 674 14.32 10.86 -31.07
CA ASP A 674 13.58 9.60 -31.30
C ASP A 674 12.66 9.19 -30.13
N ALA A 675 12.95 9.62 -28.89
CA ALA A 675 12.09 9.40 -27.72
C ALA A 675 10.95 10.44 -27.53
N ALA A 676 10.72 11.39 -28.46
CA ALA A 676 9.83 12.52 -28.17
C ALA A 676 8.39 12.12 -27.90
N LEU A 677 7.89 11.11 -28.63
CA LEU A 677 6.53 10.61 -28.41
C LEU A 677 6.38 10.07 -26.99
N GLU A 678 7.40 9.41 -26.43
CA GLU A 678 7.36 8.92 -25.05
C GLU A 678 7.35 10.06 -24.02
N PHE A 679 8.14 11.12 -24.25
CA PHE A 679 8.09 12.31 -23.38
C PHE A 679 6.77 13.07 -23.49
N ALA A 680 6.23 13.22 -24.70
CA ALA A 680 4.94 13.84 -24.93
C ALA A 680 3.81 13.01 -24.30
N ALA A 681 3.87 11.68 -24.40
CA ALA A 681 2.94 10.76 -23.73
C ALA A 681 3.05 10.84 -22.20
N ALA A 682 4.26 10.95 -21.65
CA ALA A 682 4.46 11.09 -20.21
C ALA A 682 3.86 12.41 -19.67
N LEU A 683 3.99 13.50 -20.42
CA LEU A 683 3.35 14.79 -20.13
C LEU A 683 1.82 14.72 -20.26
N ALA A 684 1.31 14.11 -21.33
CA ALA A 684 -0.12 14.00 -21.61
C ALA A 684 -0.86 13.17 -20.55
N THR A 685 -0.21 12.11 -20.05
CA THR A 685 -0.75 11.27 -18.97
C THR A 685 -0.59 11.88 -17.57
N GLY A 686 0.11 13.01 -17.44
CA GLY A 686 0.47 13.59 -16.15
C GLY A 686 1.42 12.72 -15.32
N SER A 687 2.05 11.72 -15.95
CA SER A 687 3.08 10.89 -15.31
C SER A 687 4.36 11.68 -15.08
N LEU A 688 4.68 12.62 -15.98
CA LEU A 688 5.74 13.61 -15.82
C LEU A 688 5.11 14.98 -15.64
N LYS A 689 5.51 15.71 -14.59
CA LYS A 689 5.01 17.05 -14.29
C LYS A 689 6.14 18.05 -14.12
N LEU A 690 5.95 19.24 -14.68
CA LEU A 690 6.80 20.40 -14.47
C LEU A 690 6.00 21.45 -13.69
N THR A 691 6.64 22.56 -13.32
CA THR A 691 5.90 23.73 -12.84
C THR A 691 4.91 24.22 -13.91
N GLN A 692 3.81 24.85 -13.51
CA GLN A 692 2.82 25.36 -14.47
C GLN A 692 3.45 26.35 -15.46
N GLU A 693 4.39 27.18 -15.00
CA GLU A 693 5.11 28.15 -15.84
C GLU A 693 5.98 27.44 -16.89
N ASP A 694 6.78 26.45 -16.47
CA ASP A 694 7.65 25.71 -17.39
C ASP A 694 6.85 24.85 -18.37
N THR A 695 5.78 24.18 -17.91
CA THR A 695 4.90 23.41 -18.82
C THR A 695 4.29 24.32 -19.87
N ARG A 696 3.77 25.49 -19.47
CA ARG A 696 3.16 26.44 -20.41
C ARG A 696 4.18 26.92 -21.44
N ALA A 697 5.36 27.32 -20.99
CA ALA A 697 6.43 27.76 -21.89
C ALA A 697 6.85 26.65 -22.88
N LEU A 698 6.99 25.41 -22.39
CA LEU A 698 7.33 24.26 -23.23
C LEU A 698 6.28 23.98 -24.29
N LEU A 699 4.99 23.97 -23.91
CA LEU A 699 3.88 23.71 -24.83
C LEU A 699 3.74 24.84 -25.86
N GLU A 700 3.85 26.09 -25.44
CA GLU A 700 3.79 27.23 -26.35
C GLU A 700 4.89 27.19 -27.40
N GLU A 701 6.13 26.92 -27.00
CA GLU A 701 7.27 26.78 -27.91
C GLU A 701 7.09 25.60 -28.88
N ALA A 702 6.74 24.41 -28.36
CA ALA A 702 6.65 23.19 -29.15
C ALA A 702 5.47 23.19 -30.13
N ILE A 703 4.31 23.73 -29.73
CA ILE A 703 3.13 23.84 -30.59
C ILE A 703 3.36 24.90 -31.67
N GLU A 704 3.94 26.06 -31.33
CA GLU A 704 4.17 27.14 -32.30
C GLU A 704 5.10 26.71 -33.44
N GLN A 705 6.13 25.89 -33.13
CA GLN A 705 7.03 25.33 -34.14
C GLN A 705 6.36 24.31 -35.08
N ARG A 706 5.22 23.73 -34.70
CA ARG A 706 4.61 22.57 -35.39
C ARG A 706 3.18 22.79 -35.85
N LYS A 707 2.56 23.95 -35.61
CA LYS A 707 1.15 24.22 -35.92
C LYS A 707 0.76 24.14 -37.41
N GLY A 708 1.72 24.04 -38.32
CA GLY A 708 1.50 24.06 -39.77
C GLY A 708 1.14 22.70 -40.39
N GLU A 709 1.49 21.59 -39.73
CA GLU A 709 1.33 20.24 -40.26
C GLU A 709 0.95 19.26 -39.15
N ALA A 710 0.04 18.33 -39.44
CA ALA A 710 -0.39 17.31 -38.49
C ALA A 710 0.76 16.33 -38.21
N SER A 711 0.85 15.88 -36.97
CA SER A 711 1.77 14.83 -36.54
C SER A 711 1.29 14.21 -35.23
N SER A 712 1.58 12.94 -34.99
CA SER A 712 1.31 12.29 -33.70
C SER A 712 1.93 13.04 -32.52
N LEU A 713 3.10 13.68 -32.71
CA LEU A 713 3.72 14.51 -31.67
C LEU A 713 2.87 15.75 -31.36
N LEU A 714 2.40 16.48 -32.39
CA LEU A 714 1.50 17.61 -32.20
C LEU A 714 0.21 17.18 -31.49
N GLY A 715 -0.36 16.03 -31.85
CA GLY A 715 -1.54 15.47 -31.20
C GLY A 715 -1.33 15.25 -29.69
N LEU A 716 -0.25 14.60 -29.29
CA LEU A 716 0.07 14.39 -27.86
C LEU A 716 0.31 15.70 -27.10
N LEU A 717 0.92 16.71 -27.74
CA LEU A 717 1.11 18.05 -27.14
C LEU A 717 -0.23 18.76 -26.93
N LEU A 718 -1.16 18.65 -27.89
CA LEU A 718 -2.51 19.20 -27.78
C LEU A 718 -3.32 18.51 -26.69
N LEU A 719 -3.22 17.18 -26.56
CA LEU A 719 -3.82 16.43 -25.46
C LEU A 719 -3.28 16.88 -24.09
N THR A 720 -1.96 17.10 -24.00
CA THR A 720 -1.33 17.66 -22.78
C THR A 720 -1.88 19.05 -22.46
N GLN A 721 -1.95 19.93 -23.46
CA GLN A 721 -2.46 21.28 -23.28
C GLN A 721 -3.91 21.28 -22.82
N ARG A 722 -4.78 20.47 -23.42
CA ARG A 722 -6.19 20.35 -23.02
C ARG A 722 -6.32 19.86 -21.58
N ALA A 723 -5.53 18.86 -21.17
CA ALA A 723 -5.58 18.30 -19.84
C ALA A 723 -5.13 19.28 -18.75
N GLN A 724 -4.10 20.10 -19.02
CA GLN A 724 -3.49 20.97 -18.00
C GLN A 724 -3.95 22.43 -18.06
N PHE A 725 -4.31 22.93 -19.24
CA PHE A 725 -4.68 24.33 -19.50
C PHE A 725 -5.87 24.40 -20.47
N PRO A 726 -7.05 23.92 -20.07
CA PRO A 726 -8.23 23.94 -20.94
C PRO A 726 -8.53 25.39 -21.35
N ALA A 727 -8.61 25.65 -22.65
CA ALA A 727 -9.05 26.93 -23.17
C ALA A 727 -10.47 27.22 -22.65
N GLN A 728 -10.68 28.38 -22.02
CA GLN A 728 -12.02 28.78 -21.58
C GLN A 728 -12.93 28.86 -22.81
N ALA A 729 -14.06 28.15 -22.79
CA ALA A 729 -15.10 28.30 -23.78
C ALA A 729 -15.50 29.79 -23.82
N VAL A 730 -15.24 30.45 -24.95
CA VAL A 730 -15.76 31.78 -25.21
C VAL A 730 -17.28 31.65 -25.15
N ARG A 731 -17.88 32.06 -24.02
CA ARG A 731 -19.33 32.25 -23.95
C ARG A 731 -19.64 33.38 -24.93
N GLY A 732 -20.05 33.01 -26.14
CA GLY A 732 -20.59 33.94 -27.12
C GLY A 732 -21.77 34.69 -26.50
N GLY A 733 -21.69 36.01 -26.56
CA GLY A 733 -22.84 36.89 -26.36
C GLY A 733 -23.76 36.91 -27.57
#